data_AF-A0A819U515-F1
#
_entry.id   AF-A0A819U515-F1
#
_cell.length_a   1.000
_cell.length_b   1.000
_cell.length_c   1.000
_cell.angle_alpha   90.00
_cell.angle_beta   90.00
_cell.angle_gamma   90.00
#
_symmetry.space_group_name_H-M   'P 1'
#
loop_
_entity.id
_entity.type
_entity.pdbx_description
1 polymer ?
#
loop_
_entity_poly.entity_id
_entity_poly.type
_entity_poly.pdbx_seq_one_letter_code
_entity_poly.pdbx_strand_id
1 'polypeptide(L)'
;MLWLVFDKEILHDEATLEDYDIQADSTLELVDRTQRSRNFGAQIGLKFVDVNDNQALKRIGWSTTAPRWQQARHGLCIEGVCKNKECEAYYCTVIMPIGYKKVDMLDDSLDEMTKCPVCKKYVTPITCAFNNCWWRYDGKQSCQDGPPKQCSGDWRQADDAYHRFNEYQGEPITWKKLTLEAARKGPAEILNKTPMNAQTMQTIFRPPAAAVATTPPKNNCYSSGNDETGVERFAQPDEHWCPWKSGSCSNTLKIKGQGTVEIMQRRSVLFELQLSNKNDACDRNAYSIKISVNQNEVKLSTSTGQSYTSTNTIYTLQPEGEYWHRYWISLFSTARNVKYGIGEVRPSFSVFNIELPENELQLIKEIYYLHFKVNNNDQMLTQLNNLKEDFRIFIGASPVLHELPLFIIPQEKYTLEDTTCHTAISDLKLERPLRDLYYSVINFKLNTDDFSDLTDVIERSINNPKGWCYKKLKEKAERFGKSNPKATYLRLTVGERKGDAPGHNYVIEVWPPGHYSPIHNHSNAYAIIRVLFGEILVRLYPALTLNVNQYKPIEQICKEGRVTWMSPNLNQTHQLKHLDLYGKPCITIQCYMYGKDDRVHYEYFDYLSNDEHSIGHFDPKSDMDFHEFKQRMQQEKQYIFLN
;
A
#
# COMPACT_ATOMS: atom_id res chain seq x y z
N MET A 1 -22.35 -25.86 -8.33
CA MET A 1 -23.59 -26.43 -7.74
C MET A 1 -24.69 -26.15 -8.75
N LEU A 2 -25.41 -27.18 -9.21
CA LEU A 2 -26.37 -27.13 -10.33
C LEU A 2 -27.80 -27.11 -9.77
N TRP A 3 -28.66 -26.22 -10.25
CA TRP A 3 -30.07 -26.08 -9.83
C TRP A 3 -31.03 -26.23 -11.01
N LEU A 4 -32.25 -26.71 -10.74
CA LEU A 4 -33.36 -26.82 -11.69
C LEU A 4 -34.28 -25.59 -11.60
N VAL A 5 -34.73 -25.09 -12.74
CA VAL A 5 -35.55 -23.89 -12.88
C VAL A 5 -36.77 -24.19 -13.76
N PHE A 6 -37.95 -23.72 -13.36
CA PHE A 6 -39.20 -23.75 -14.13
C PHE A 6 -39.82 -22.35 -14.16
N ASP A 7 -40.27 -21.88 -15.32
CA ASP A 7 -40.83 -20.54 -15.54
C ASP A 7 -40.14 -19.43 -14.73
N LYS A 8 -38.80 -19.41 -14.78
CA LYS A 8 -37.95 -18.39 -14.14
C LYS A 8 -37.83 -18.47 -12.62
N GLU A 9 -38.41 -19.49 -12.00
CA GLU A 9 -38.29 -19.76 -10.56
C GLU A 9 -37.42 -21.00 -10.29
N ILE A 10 -36.61 -20.93 -9.23
CA ILE A 10 -35.75 -22.03 -8.81
C ILE A 10 -36.58 -22.99 -7.98
N LEU A 11 -36.51 -24.28 -8.33
CA LEU A 11 -37.15 -25.32 -7.55
C LEU A 11 -36.36 -25.56 -6.27
N HIS A 12 -37.05 -25.44 -5.14
CA HIS A 12 -36.48 -25.69 -3.82
C HIS A 12 -36.61 -27.17 -3.44
N ASP A 13 -35.58 -27.73 -2.81
CA ASP A 13 -35.51 -29.16 -2.47
C ASP A 13 -36.66 -29.64 -1.56
N GLU A 14 -37.31 -28.72 -0.83
CA GLU A 14 -38.42 -29.01 0.08
C GLU A 14 -39.82 -28.71 -0.50
N ALA A 15 -39.91 -28.21 -1.74
CA ALA A 15 -41.17 -27.87 -2.40
C ALA A 15 -41.57 -28.94 -3.43
N THR A 16 -42.89 -29.11 -3.63
CA THR A 16 -43.45 -30.10 -4.57
C THR A 16 -43.60 -29.50 -5.98
N LEU A 17 -43.73 -30.34 -7.01
CA LEU A 17 -43.96 -29.87 -8.38
C LEU A 17 -45.30 -29.11 -8.54
N GLU A 18 -46.29 -29.45 -7.73
CA GLU A 18 -47.61 -28.80 -7.72
C GLU A 18 -47.52 -27.36 -7.19
N ASP A 19 -46.60 -27.08 -6.25
CA ASP A 19 -46.38 -25.73 -5.71
C ASP A 19 -45.93 -24.72 -6.78
N TYR A 20 -45.38 -25.21 -7.90
CA TYR A 20 -44.93 -24.42 -9.05
C TYR A 20 -45.82 -24.58 -10.29
N ASP A 21 -46.97 -25.26 -10.16
CA ASP A 21 -47.89 -25.59 -11.25
C ASP A 21 -47.20 -26.28 -12.45
N ILE A 22 -46.23 -27.16 -12.17
CA ILE A 22 -45.50 -27.90 -13.21
C ILE A 22 -46.38 -29.06 -13.71
N GLN A 23 -46.90 -28.91 -14.92
CA GLN A 23 -47.74 -29.90 -15.58
C GLN A 23 -46.90 -30.93 -16.36
N ALA A 24 -47.51 -32.05 -16.74
CA ALA A 24 -46.89 -33.02 -17.65
C ALA A 24 -46.39 -32.33 -18.94
N ASP A 25 -45.22 -32.75 -19.43
CA ASP A 25 -44.51 -32.18 -20.60
C ASP A 25 -43.92 -30.76 -20.41
N SER A 26 -43.90 -30.25 -19.18
CA SER A 26 -43.20 -29.01 -18.83
C SER A 26 -41.68 -29.13 -18.98
N THR A 27 -41.04 -28.09 -19.53
CA THR A 27 -39.58 -28.08 -19.75
C THR A 27 -38.87 -27.37 -18.59
N LEU A 28 -37.89 -28.06 -17.99
CA LEU A 28 -37.05 -27.54 -16.91
C LEU A 28 -35.65 -27.17 -17.40
N GLU A 29 -35.09 -26.09 -16.89
CA GLU A 29 -33.72 -25.65 -17.20
C GLU A 29 -32.75 -26.00 -16.07
N LEU A 30 -31.57 -26.54 -16.39
CA LEU A 30 -30.51 -26.81 -15.43
C LEU A 30 -29.42 -25.73 -15.51
N VAL A 31 -29.09 -25.08 -14.38
CA VAL A 31 -28.20 -23.89 -14.36
C VAL A 31 -27.02 -24.05 -13.40
N ASP A 32 -25.81 -23.67 -13.86
CA ASP A 32 -24.55 -23.61 -13.07
C ASP A 32 -24.26 -22.18 -12.56
N ARG A 33 -24.13 -22.05 -11.23
CA ARG A 33 -23.87 -20.78 -10.53
C ARG A 33 -22.44 -20.22 -10.70
N THR A 34 -21.49 -20.97 -11.25
CA THR A 34 -20.10 -20.49 -11.38
C THR A 34 -19.88 -19.54 -12.56
N GLN A 35 -20.87 -19.36 -13.44
CA GLN A 35 -20.77 -18.50 -14.64
C GLN A 35 -21.78 -17.34 -14.70
N ARG A 36 -22.61 -17.10 -13.67
CA ARG A 36 -23.58 -15.99 -13.69
C ARG A 36 -23.59 -15.18 -12.39
N SER A 37 -22.97 -14.01 -12.44
CA SER A 37 -23.49 -12.87 -11.68
C SER A 37 -24.65 -12.27 -12.46
N ARG A 38 -25.85 -12.79 -12.16
CA ARG A 38 -27.21 -12.25 -12.43
C ARG A 38 -27.73 -12.28 -13.87
N ASN A 39 -28.72 -13.13 -14.08
CA ASN A 39 -29.92 -12.78 -14.86
C ASN A 39 -31.11 -13.56 -14.29
N PHE A 40 -31.75 -12.98 -13.28
CA PHE A 40 -33.18 -13.12 -12.97
C PHE A 40 -33.61 -11.86 -12.23
N GLY A 41 -34.59 -11.15 -12.81
CA GLY A 41 -35.00 -9.82 -12.38
C GLY A 41 -35.75 -9.84 -11.06
N ALA A 42 -35.07 -9.47 -9.98
CA ALA A 42 -35.61 -8.73 -8.83
C ALA A 42 -34.47 -8.35 -7.85
N GLN A 43 -34.22 -7.05 -7.74
CA GLN A 43 -33.58 -6.39 -6.58
C GLN A 43 -32.27 -6.95 -5.97
N ILE A 44 -31.17 -7.00 -6.71
CA ILE A 44 -29.86 -6.95 -6.04
C ILE A 44 -29.11 -5.72 -6.54
N GLY A 45 -28.73 -4.84 -5.64
CA GLY A 45 -28.06 -3.58 -6.01
C GLY A 45 -26.61 -3.80 -6.46
N LEU A 46 -25.98 -2.74 -6.94
CA LEU A 46 -24.55 -2.67 -7.21
C LEU A 46 -23.82 -2.29 -5.92
N LYS A 47 -22.82 -3.09 -5.52
CA LYS A 47 -21.90 -2.67 -4.46
C LYS A 47 -20.79 -1.82 -5.07
N PHE A 48 -20.66 -0.57 -4.63
CA PHE A 48 -19.74 0.41 -5.19
C PHE A 48 -19.39 1.46 -4.13
N VAL A 49 -18.31 2.23 -4.32
CA VAL A 49 -17.92 3.31 -3.40
C VAL A 49 -19.08 4.27 -3.12
N ASP A 50 -19.12 4.84 -1.91
CA ASP A 50 -20.08 5.90 -1.58
C ASP A 50 -19.64 7.25 -2.19
N VAL A 51 -20.16 7.55 -3.38
CA VAL A 51 -19.90 8.83 -4.06
C VAL A 51 -20.57 10.04 -3.38
N ASN A 52 -21.42 9.82 -2.36
CA ASN A 52 -21.98 10.88 -1.53
C ASN A 52 -21.05 11.26 -0.36
N ASP A 53 -20.05 10.43 -0.01
CA ASP A 53 -19.04 10.79 0.98
C ASP A 53 -17.96 11.70 0.37
N ASN A 54 -18.10 13.01 0.58
CA ASN A 54 -17.12 13.99 0.11
C ASN A 54 -15.73 13.80 0.75
N GLN A 55 -15.64 13.16 1.92
CA GLN A 55 -14.35 12.93 2.54
C GLN A 55 -13.56 11.83 1.80
N ALA A 56 -14.25 10.93 1.10
CA ALA A 56 -13.68 9.88 0.26
C ALA A 56 -13.07 10.42 -1.04
N LEU A 57 -13.44 11.62 -1.48
CA LEU A 57 -12.90 12.22 -2.69
C LEU A 57 -11.48 12.74 -2.46
N LYS A 58 -10.50 12.16 -3.16
CA LYS A 58 -9.08 12.53 -3.09
C LYS A 58 -8.62 13.14 -4.41
N ARG A 59 -7.87 14.23 -4.35
CA ARG A 59 -7.20 14.86 -5.50
C ARG A 59 -5.79 14.30 -5.63
N ILE A 60 -5.51 13.54 -6.68
CA ILE A 60 -4.22 12.86 -6.92
C ILE A 60 -3.49 13.52 -8.08
N GLY A 61 -2.21 13.86 -7.89
CA GLY A 61 -1.36 14.43 -8.95
C GLY A 61 -1.00 13.43 -10.05
N TRP A 62 -0.72 13.92 -11.26
CA TRP A 62 -0.36 13.07 -12.39
C TRP A 62 1.02 12.39 -12.22
N SER A 63 1.12 11.15 -12.70
CA SER A 63 2.38 10.40 -12.79
C SER A 63 2.85 10.33 -14.24
N THR A 64 4.15 10.52 -14.47
CA THR A 64 4.79 10.36 -15.79
C THR A 64 5.21 8.91 -16.07
N THR A 65 5.06 8.01 -15.10
CA THR A 65 5.52 6.61 -15.15
C THR A 65 4.38 5.60 -14.93
N ALA A 66 3.13 6.04 -15.09
CA ALA A 66 1.96 5.18 -14.92
C ALA A 66 1.97 4.01 -15.92
N PRO A 67 1.71 2.77 -15.47
CA PRO A 67 1.65 1.62 -16.36
C PRO A 67 0.47 1.73 -17.33
N ARG A 68 0.53 1.03 -18.46
CA ARG A 68 -0.49 1.13 -19.54
C ARG A 68 -1.93 0.81 -19.09
N TRP A 69 -2.11 0.09 -17.99
CA TRP A 69 -3.42 -0.20 -17.41
C TRP A 69 -3.93 0.85 -16.42
N GLN A 70 -3.14 1.87 -16.09
CA GLN A 70 -3.51 3.01 -15.24
C GLN A 70 -3.42 4.34 -15.99
N GLN A 71 -3.71 4.33 -17.29
CA GLN A 71 -3.77 5.55 -18.09
C GLN A 71 -5.19 6.10 -18.10
N ALA A 72 -5.38 7.28 -17.49
CA ALA A 72 -6.64 8.00 -17.49
C ALA A 72 -6.82 8.83 -18.78
N ARG A 73 -8.07 9.19 -19.07
CA ARG A 73 -8.43 10.22 -20.07
C ARG A 73 -9.36 11.23 -19.43
N HIS A 74 -9.45 12.43 -20.01
CA HIS A 74 -10.34 13.48 -19.50
C HIS A 74 -11.80 13.01 -19.42
N GLY A 75 -12.49 13.39 -18.35
CA GLY A 75 -13.84 12.96 -18.03
C GLY A 75 -13.90 11.93 -16.92
N LEU A 76 -14.92 11.08 -16.97
CA LEU A 76 -15.16 9.98 -16.05
C LEU A 76 -14.19 8.82 -16.34
N CYS A 77 -13.59 8.31 -15.28
CA CYS A 77 -12.85 7.05 -15.26
C CYS A 77 -13.47 6.11 -14.23
N ILE A 78 -13.66 4.85 -14.61
CA ILE A 78 -14.08 3.79 -13.68
C ILE A 78 -12.84 2.95 -13.35
N GLU A 79 -12.78 2.42 -12.13
CA GLU A 79 -11.70 1.53 -11.71
C GLU A 79 -12.23 0.21 -11.19
N GLY A 80 -11.38 -0.81 -11.31
CA GLY A 80 -11.58 -2.14 -10.76
C GLY A 80 -10.27 -2.91 -10.80
N VAL A 81 -10.33 -4.18 -10.43
CA VAL A 81 -9.16 -5.06 -10.37
C VAL A 81 -9.26 -6.11 -11.47
N CYS A 82 -8.23 -6.24 -12.30
CA CYS A 82 -8.23 -7.26 -13.35
C CYS A 82 -8.03 -8.65 -12.72
N LYS A 83 -8.99 -9.57 -12.90
CA LYS A 83 -8.87 -10.94 -12.35
C LYS A 83 -8.38 -11.99 -13.36
N ASN A 84 -7.97 -11.56 -14.56
CA ASN A 84 -7.47 -12.49 -15.58
C ASN A 84 -6.02 -12.88 -15.31
N LYS A 85 -5.78 -14.14 -14.95
CA LYS A 85 -4.46 -14.70 -14.58
C LYS A 85 -3.38 -14.56 -15.67
N GLU A 86 -3.80 -14.50 -16.93
CA GLU A 86 -2.90 -14.37 -18.09
C GLU A 86 -2.59 -12.90 -18.45
N CYS A 87 -3.19 -11.95 -17.75
CA CYS A 87 -3.00 -10.53 -18.02
C CYS A 87 -1.77 -9.99 -17.29
N GLU A 88 -0.99 -9.13 -17.95
CA GLU A 88 0.08 -8.37 -17.29
C GLU A 88 -0.45 -7.50 -16.14
N ALA A 89 -1.69 -7.03 -16.25
CA ALA A 89 -2.37 -6.26 -15.22
C ALA A 89 -3.09 -7.15 -14.18
N TYR A 90 -2.83 -8.46 -14.14
CA TYR A 90 -3.48 -9.38 -13.21
C TYR A 90 -3.35 -8.87 -11.77
N TYR A 91 -4.50 -8.64 -11.17
CA TYR A 91 -4.76 -8.03 -9.88
C TYR A 91 -4.22 -6.61 -9.64
N CYS A 92 -3.69 -5.95 -10.65
CA CYS A 92 -3.50 -4.52 -10.56
C CYS A 92 -4.86 -3.81 -10.65
N THR A 93 -4.97 -2.67 -9.97
CA THR A 93 -6.04 -1.71 -10.26
C THR A 93 -5.87 -1.22 -11.68
N VAL A 94 -6.93 -1.33 -12.48
CA VAL A 94 -6.98 -0.86 -13.86
C VAL A 94 -7.96 0.29 -14.01
N ILE A 95 -7.59 1.28 -14.81
CA ILE A 95 -8.42 2.43 -15.15
C ILE A 95 -9.13 2.16 -16.48
N MET A 96 -10.44 2.35 -16.47
CA MET A 96 -11.34 2.22 -17.62
C MET A 96 -11.87 3.62 -17.97
N PRO A 97 -11.25 4.34 -18.92
CA PRO A 97 -11.63 5.71 -19.24
C PRO A 97 -12.94 5.73 -20.02
N ILE A 98 -13.97 6.31 -19.42
CA ILE A 98 -15.31 6.42 -20.01
C ILE A 98 -15.49 7.74 -20.77
N GLY A 99 -14.86 8.80 -20.25
CA GLY A 99 -14.86 10.14 -20.83
C GLY A 99 -16.06 10.99 -20.42
N TYR A 100 -16.46 11.91 -21.29
CA TYR A 100 -17.56 12.86 -21.03
C TYR A 100 -18.91 12.23 -21.36
N LYS A 101 -19.40 11.38 -20.46
CA LYS A 101 -20.66 10.65 -20.64
C LYS A 101 -21.48 10.64 -19.36
N LYS A 102 -22.78 10.43 -19.54
CA LYS A 102 -23.70 9.99 -18.49
C LYS A 102 -23.76 8.46 -18.52
N VAL A 103 -23.54 7.84 -17.38
CA VAL A 103 -23.44 6.38 -17.22
C VAL A 103 -24.37 5.97 -16.10
N ASP A 104 -25.27 5.03 -16.36
CA ASP A 104 -25.95 4.29 -15.30
C ASP A 104 -25.08 3.10 -14.91
N MET A 105 -24.72 3.04 -13.63
CA MET A 105 -23.80 2.03 -13.11
C MET A 105 -24.46 0.65 -12.94
N LEU A 106 -25.78 0.56 -13.10
CA LEU A 106 -26.54 -0.70 -13.03
C LEU A 106 -27.05 -1.17 -14.40
N ASP A 107 -26.72 -0.46 -15.48
CA ASP A 107 -27.12 -0.82 -16.85
C ASP A 107 -26.14 -1.85 -17.44
N ASP A 108 -26.68 -2.91 -18.05
CA ASP A 108 -25.90 -4.01 -18.65
C ASP A 108 -24.91 -3.54 -19.72
N SER A 109 -25.18 -2.40 -20.38
CA SER A 109 -24.26 -1.80 -21.35
C SER A 109 -22.95 -1.30 -20.72
N LEU A 110 -22.88 -1.18 -19.38
CA LEU A 110 -21.67 -0.85 -18.64
C LEU A 110 -20.58 -1.92 -18.77
N ASP A 111 -20.95 -3.19 -18.88
CA ASP A 111 -20.01 -4.32 -18.95
C ASP A 111 -19.11 -4.22 -20.19
N GLU A 112 -19.64 -3.67 -21.28
CA GLU A 112 -18.89 -3.37 -22.50
C GLU A 112 -17.89 -2.23 -22.30
N MET A 113 -18.18 -1.30 -21.38
CA MET A 113 -17.31 -0.16 -21.05
C MET A 113 -16.32 -0.46 -19.93
N THR A 114 -16.52 -1.52 -19.16
CA THR A 114 -15.73 -1.89 -17.98
C THR A 114 -14.85 -3.10 -18.24
N LYS A 115 -14.00 -2.97 -19.26
CA LYS A 115 -13.03 -4.00 -19.68
C LYS A 115 -11.62 -3.58 -19.34
N CYS A 116 -10.81 -4.53 -18.86
CA CYS A 116 -9.39 -4.32 -18.63
C CYS A 116 -8.73 -3.75 -19.91
N PRO A 117 -8.02 -2.63 -19.84
CA PRO A 117 -7.41 -2.01 -21.02
C PRO A 117 -6.35 -2.90 -21.68
N VAL A 118 -5.79 -3.86 -20.95
CA VAL A 118 -4.78 -4.81 -21.43
C VAL A 118 -5.44 -6.05 -22.04
N CYS A 119 -6.11 -6.88 -21.24
CA CYS A 119 -6.64 -8.16 -21.72
C CYS A 119 -8.08 -8.12 -22.25
N LYS A 120 -8.74 -6.96 -22.19
CA LYS A 120 -10.13 -6.74 -22.65
C LYS A 120 -11.20 -7.61 -21.98
N LYS A 121 -10.85 -8.33 -20.91
CA LYS A 121 -11.79 -9.07 -20.07
C LYS A 121 -12.54 -8.12 -19.16
N TYR A 122 -13.77 -8.48 -18.82
CA TYR A 122 -14.61 -7.75 -17.88
C TYR A 122 -13.90 -7.52 -16.54
N VAL A 123 -14.13 -6.33 -15.97
CA VAL A 123 -13.60 -5.90 -14.68
C VAL A 123 -14.75 -5.31 -13.88
N THR A 124 -15.05 -5.92 -12.73
CA THR A 124 -16.06 -5.41 -11.82
C THR A 124 -15.68 -4.01 -11.32
N PRO A 125 -16.53 -2.99 -11.52
CA PRO A 125 -16.29 -1.65 -10.99
C PRO A 125 -16.28 -1.62 -9.47
N ILE A 126 -15.31 -0.92 -8.88
CA ILE A 126 -15.21 -0.72 -7.42
C ILE A 126 -15.23 0.76 -7.03
N THR A 127 -14.72 1.64 -7.89
CA THR A 127 -14.73 3.10 -7.68
C THR A 127 -14.71 3.88 -8.99
N CYS A 128 -14.79 5.21 -8.89
CA CYS A 128 -14.69 6.13 -10.01
C CYS A 128 -13.78 7.33 -9.70
N ALA A 129 -13.35 7.99 -10.76
CA ALA A 129 -12.59 9.23 -10.72
C ALA A 129 -13.01 10.19 -11.83
N PHE A 130 -12.69 11.47 -11.63
CA PHE A 130 -12.98 12.56 -12.54
C PHE A 130 -11.72 13.41 -12.76
N ASN A 131 -11.48 13.86 -13.99
CA ASN A 131 -10.38 14.78 -14.29
C ASN A 131 -10.74 15.65 -15.49
N ASN A 132 -10.33 16.92 -15.46
CA ASN A 132 -10.55 17.86 -16.56
C ASN A 132 -12.01 17.88 -17.06
N CYS A 133 -12.96 17.86 -16.12
CA CYS A 133 -14.39 17.80 -16.42
C CYS A 133 -15.27 18.40 -15.32
N TRP A 134 -16.50 18.73 -15.70
CA TRP A 134 -17.60 18.92 -14.77
C TRP A 134 -18.26 17.58 -14.51
N TRP A 135 -18.68 17.31 -13.28
CA TRP A 135 -19.33 16.05 -12.94
C TRP A 135 -20.42 16.19 -11.88
N ARG A 136 -21.35 15.24 -11.88
CA ARG A 136 -22.39 15.09 -10.86
C ARG A 136 -22.80 13.62 -10.73
N TYR A 137 -23.63 13.32 -9.73
CA TYR A 137 -24.23 12.00 -9.60
C TYR A 137 -25.68 12.09 -9.09
N ASP A 138 -26.47 11.07 -9.40
CA ASP A 138 -27.82 10.83 -8.87
C ASP A 138 -27.95 9.36 -8.49
N GLY A 139 -28.45 9.03 -7.30
CA GLY A 139 -28.56 7.64 -6.90
C GLY A 139 -29.51 7.35 -5.75
N LYS A 140 -29.72 6.05 -5.52
CA LYS A 140 -30.52 5.48 -4.43
C LYS A 140 -29.70 4.43 -3.70
N GLN A 141 -29.44 4.64 -2.42
CA GLN A 141 -28.66 3.74 -1.57
C GLN A 141 -29.60 2.79 -0.83
N SER A 142 -29.23 1.51 -0.70
CA SER A 142 -29.96 0.55 0.14
C SER A 142 -29.74 0.87 1.61
N CYS A 143 -30.78 0.74 2.43
CA CYS A 143 -30.70 0.87 3.88
C CYS A 143 -30.98 -0.49 4.53
N GLN A 144 -30.32 -0.78 5.65
CA GLN A 144 -30.53 -2.04 6.38
C GLN A 144 -31.94 -2.09 7.00
N ASP A 145 -32.46 -0.95 7.46
CA ASP A 145 -33.75 -0.84 8.17
C ASP A 145 -34.67 0.22 7.51
N GLY A 146 -34.99 0.08 6.22
CA GLY A 146 -35.95 0.97 5.57
C GLY A 146 -35.88 1.04 4.04
N PRO A 147 -36.76 1.84 3.39
CA PRO A 147 -36.75 2.03 1.95
C PRO A 147 -35.43 2.68 1.48
N PRO A 148 -35.00 2.46 0.22
CA PRO A 148 -33.78 3.06 -0.31
C PRO A 148 -33.77 4.59 -0.21
N LYS A 149 -32.66 5.16 0.25
CA LYS A 149 -32.48 6.60 0.42
C LYS A 149 -32.00 7.25 -0.88
N GLN A 150 -32.72 8.26 -1.38
CA GLN A 150 -32.29 9.07 -2.52
C GLN A 150 -31.13 10.00 -2.10
N CYS A 151 -30.12 10.13 -2.95
CA CYS A 151 -29.06 11.12 -2.83
C CYS A 151 -28.62 11.62 -4.21
N SER A 152 -28.13 12.84 -4.28
CA SER A 152 -27.64 13.46 -5.51
C SER A 152 -26.60 14.53 -5.16
N GLY A 153 -25.62 14.71 -6.04
CA GLY A 153 -24.63 15.77 -5.92
C GLY A 153 -24.82 16.83 -6.99
N ASP A 154 -24.60 18.10 -6.64
CA ASP A 154 -24.55 19.18 -7.61
C ASP A 154 -23.34 19.05 -8.56
N TRP A 155 -23.41 19.78 -9.68
CA TRP A 155 -22.30 19.90 -10.63
C TRP A 155 -21.06 20.48 -9.94
N ARG A 156 -19.96 19.73 -10.01
CA ARG A 156 -18.65 20.09 -9.46
C ARG A 156 -17.59 20.02 -10.55
N GLN A 157 -16.55 20.83 -10.41
CA GLN A 157 -15.42 20.83 -11.34
C GLN A 157 -14.30 19.95 -10.78
N ALA A 158 -13.78 19.05 -11.62
CA ALA A 158 -12.51 18.37 -11.40
C ALA A 158 -11.44 19.08 -12.25
N ASP A 159 -10.43 19.63 -11.59
CA ASP A 159 -9.31 20.32 -12.24
C ASP A 159 -8.33 19.34 -12.94
N ASP A 160 -7.16 19.82 -13.32
CA ASP A 160 -6.09 19.01 -13.93
C ASP A 160 -5.36 18.14 -12.90
N ALA A 161 -6.13 17.23 -12.31
CA ALA A 161 -5.69 16.18 -11.41
C ALA A 161 -6.72 15.04 -11.40
N TYR A 162 -6.31 13.89 -10.89
CA TYR A 162 -7.13 12.71 -10.84
C TYR A 162 -7.96 12.70 -9.54
N HIS A 163 -9.22 13.13 -9.61
CA HIS A 163 -10.12 13.24 -8.46
C HIS A 163 -10.86 11.93 -8.25
N ARG A 164 -10.32 11.07 -7.39
CA ARG A 164 -10.74 9.67 -7.21
C ARG A 164 -11.47 9.48 -5.89
N PHE A 165 -12.58 8.75 -5.90
CA PHE A 165 -13.21 8.31 -4.67
C PHE A 165 -12.44 7.13 -4.05
N ASN A 166 -12.11 7.23 -2.77
CA ASN A 166 -11.45 6.17 -2.02
C ASN A 166 -12.48 5.13 -1.56
N GLU A 167 -12.49 3.96 -2.20
CA GLU A 167 -13.42 2.86 -1.90
C GLU A 167 -13.24 2.23 -0.51
N TYR A 168 -12.17 2.57 0.20
CA TYR A 168 -11.91 2.10 1.57
C TYR A 168 -12.30 3.13 2.61
N GLN A 169 -12.80 4.30 2.20
CA GLN A 169 -13.31 5.30 3.11
C GLN A 169 -14.80 5.04 3.33
N GLY A 170 -15.15 4.57 4.53
CA GLY A 170 -16.50 4.09 4.85
C GLY A 170 -16.75 2.65 4.39
N GLU A 171 -17.95 2.13 4.67
CA GLU A 171 -18.37 0.81 4.17
C GLU A 171 -18.87 0.91 2.72
N PRO A 172 -18.53 -0.04 1.84
CA PRO A 172 -19.13 -0.11 0.50
C PRO A 172 -20.64 -0.21 0.60
N ILE A 173 -21.33 0.68 -0.11
CA ILE A 173 -22.79 0.74 -0.08
C ILE A 173 -23.39 0.00 -1.27
N THR A 174 -24.59 -0.54 -1.06
CA THR A 174 -25.36 -1.20 -2.12
C THR A 174 -26.28 -0.18 -2.78
N TRP A 175 -25.93 0.27 -3.98
CA TRP A 175 -26.73 1.17 -4.80
C TRP A 175 -27.86 0.40 -5.50
N LYS A 176 -29.10 0.87 -5.37
CA LYS A 176 -30.26 0.42 -6.17
C LYS A 176 -30.43 1.23 -7.47
N LYS A 177 -29.79 2.39 -7.54
CA LYS A 177 -29.61 3.23 -8.72
C LYS A 177 -28.36 4.07 -8.51
N LEU A 178 -27.51 4.21 -9.51
CA LEU A 178 -26.42 5.17 -9.47
C LEU A 178 -26.12 5.63 -10.89
N THR A 179 -26.29 6.91 -11.14
CA THR A 179 -25.93 7.55 -12.40
C THR A 179 -24.78 8.51 -12.15
N LEU A 180 -23.68 8.34 -12.88
CA LEU A 180 -22.55 9.26 -12.90
C LEU A 180 -22.57 10.05 -14.20
N GLU A 181 -22.34 11.35 -14.13
CA GLU A 181 -22.34 12.21 -15.30
C GLU A 181 -21.09 13.07 -15.34
N ALA A 182 -20.39 13.06 -16.47
CA ALA A 182 -19.24 13.93 -16.73
C ALA A 182 -19.42 14.72 -18.04
N ALA A 183 -19.11 16.01 -18.01
CA ALA A 183 -19.27 16.93 -19.13
C ALA A 183 -18.02 17.81 -19.31
N ARG A 184 -17.77 18.24 -20.55
CA ARG A 184 -16.66 19.17 -20.87
C ARG A 184 -16.89 20.57 -20.31
N LYS A 185 -18.15 21.01 -20.29
CA LYS A 185 -18.55 22.38 -19.99
C LYS A 185 -19.46 22.40 -18.76
N GLY A 186 -19.42 23.49 -18.01
CA GLY A 186 -20.22 23.65 -16.81
C GLY A 186 -21.71 23.87 -17.11
N PRO A 187 -22.57 23.73 -16.09
CA PRO A 187 -24.02 23.87 -16.23
C PRO A 187 -24.48 25.21 -16.82
N ALA A 188 -23.75 26.31 -16.57
CA ALA A 188 -24.04 27.63 -17.15
C ALA A 188 -23.91 27.67 -18.68
N GLU A 189 -23.04 26.84 -19.28
CA GLU A 189 -22.87 26.76 -20.73
C GLU A 189 -23.76 25.67 -21.37
N ILE A 190 -24.17 24.66 -20.60
CA ILE A 190 -25.09 23.59 -21.04
C ILE A 190 -26.53 24.13 -21.15
N LEU A 191 -26.93 25.06 -20.28
CA LEU A 191 -28.28 25.65 -20.25
C LEU A 191 -28.55 26.65 -21.40
N ASN A 192 -27.52 27.15 -22.10
CA ASN A 192 -27.65 28.11 -23.21
C ASN A 192 -28.15 27.49 -24.54
N LYS A 193 -28.77 26.30 -24.52
CA LYS A 193 -29.29 25.60 -25.72
C LYS A 193 -30.81 25.38 -25.75
N THR A 194 -31.60 26.09 -24.95
CA THR A 194 -33.08 26.03 -25.00
C THR A 194 -33.66 27.44 -25.23
N PRO A 195 -34.57 27.69 -26.20
CA PRO A 195 -35.08 29.03 -26.47
C PRO A 195 -36.16 29.47 -25.45
N MET A 196 -35.95 30.69 -24.92
CA MET A 196 -36.86 31.69 -24.31
C MET A 196 -38.09 31.27 -23.48
N ASN A 197 -38.18 31.84 -22.26
CA ASN A 197 -39.02 33.02 -22.05
C ASN A 197 -38.54 33.87 -20.86
N ALA A 198 -38.60 35.20 -21.03
CA ALA A 198 -38.09 36.21 -20.10
C ALA A 198 -39.20 36.77 -19.21
N GLN A 199 -38.94 36.83 -17.91
CA GLN A 199 -39.51 37.67 -16.82
C GLN A 199 -39.14 36.95 -15.52
N THR A 200 -38.38 37.46 -14.55
CA THR A 200 -38.31 38.80 -13.98
C THR A 200 -36.95 38.95 -13.27
N MET A 201 -36.38 40.15 -13.30
CA MET A 201 -35.05 40.49 -12.76
C MET A 201 -35.09 40.93 -11.28
N GLN A 202 -33.95 40.67 -10.61
CA GLN A 202 -33.35 41.39 -9.47
C GLN A 202 -33.95 41.21 -8.06
N THR A 203 -33.16 40.71 -7.11
CA THR A 203 -32.22 41.53 -6.31
C THR A 203 -31.40 40.69 -5.29
N ILE A 204 -30.30 41.32 -4.87
CA ILE A 204 -29.48 41.13 -3.65
C ILE A 204 -28.24 40.21 -3.74
N PHE A 205 -27.15 40.80 -4.24
CA PHE A 205 -25.79 40.55 -3.74
C PHE A 205 -25.61 41.25 -2.39
N ARG A 206 -25.28 40.48 -1.34
CA ARG A 206 -24.50 40.94 -0.18
C ARG A 206 -23.57 39.80 0.25
N PRO A 207 -22.24 40.00 0.32
CA PRO A 207 -21.36 39.02 0.93
C PRO A 207 -21.51 39.07 2.46
N PRO A 208 -21.56 37.95 3.19
CA PRO A 208 -21.34 37.98 4.62
C PRO A 208 -19.86 38.30 4.88
N ALA A 209 -19.66 39.29 5.73
CA ALA A 209 -18.39 39.70 6.28
C ALA A 209 -17.68 38.54 7.00
N ALA A 210 -16.35 38.61 6.99
CA ALA A 210 -15.46 37.80 7.79
C ALA A 210 -15.92 37.72 9.26
N ALA A 211 -16.21 36.51 9.72
CA ALA A 211 -16.38 36.23 11.13
C ALA A 211 -15.04 35.73 11.70
N VAL A 212 -14.56 36.50 12.66
CA VAL A 212 -13.36 36.29 13.46
C VAL A 212 -13.38 34.91 14.11
N ALA A 213 -12.29 34.17 13.93
CA ALA A 213 -12.04 32.91 14.62
C ALA A 213 -11.90 33.17 16.13
N THR A 214 -12.87 32.69 16.91
CA THR A 214 -12.74 32.54 18.36
C THR A 214 -12.04 31.21 18.64
N THR A 215 -10.94 31.30 19.39
CA THR A 215 -10.15 30.20 19.93
C THR A 215 -11.00 29.19 20.72
N PRO A 216 -10.85 27.87 20.50
CA PRO A 216 -11.37 26.86 21.42
C PRO A 216 -10.47 26.72 22.67
N PRO A 217 -11.03 26.28 23.80
CA PRO A 217 -10.41 26.36 25.12
C PRO A 217 -9.26 25.37 25.31
N LYS A 218 -8.23 25.83 26.02
CA LYS A 218 -7.18 25.01 26.62
C LYS A 218 -7.79 24.07 27.65
N ASN A 219 -7.86 22.78 27.34
CA ASN A 219 -8.05 21.76 28.36
C ASN A 219 -6.68 21.44 28.97
N ASN A 220 -6.52 21.85 30.23
CA ASN A 220 -5.45 21.43 31.12
C ASN A 220 -5.44 19.90 31.23
N CYS A 221 -4.45 19.25 30.65
CA CYS A 221 -4.03 17.93 31.12
C CYS A 221 -2.98 18.14 32.21
N TYR A 222 -3.27 17.57 33.37
CA TYR A 222 -2.44 17.55 34.56
C TYR A 222 -1.04 17.01 34.24
N SER A 223 -0.03 17.81 34.56
CA SER A 223 1.34 17.36 34.75
C SER A 223 1.49 16.77 36.16
N SER A 224 1.94 15.52 36.25
CA SER A 224 2.77 15.04 37.36
C SER A 224 3.32 13.66 37.03
N GLY A 225 4.65 13.54 37.04
CA GLY A 225 5.35 12.27 36.90
C GLY A 225 6.60 12.42 36.03
N ASN A 226 7.65 13.01 36.60
CA ASN A 226 9.00 12.91 36.06
C ASN A 226 9.37 11.42 35.94
N ASP A 227 9.61 10.95 34.72
CA ASP A 227 10.56 9.86 34.48
C ASP A 227 11.39 10.24 33.27
N GLU A 228 12.55 10.82 33.56
CA GLU A 228 13.67 10.94 32.64
C GLU A 228 14.18 9.53 32.30
N THR A 229 13.66 8.93 31.23
CA THR A 229 14.42 7.92 30.48
C THR A 229 14.32 8.26 29.00
N GLY A 230 15.34 8.99 28.52
CA GLY A 230 15.56 9.19 27.10
C GLY A 230 15.76 7.83 26.44
N VAL A 231 14.75 7.37 25.72
CA VAL A 231 14.86 6.16 24.89
C VAL A 231 15.69 6.53 23.66
N GLU A 232 16.99 6.33 23.74
CA GLU A 232 17.86 6.32 22.56
C GLU A 232 17.48 5.13 21.68
N ARG A 233 16.68 5.40 20.63
CA ARG A 233 16.31 4.40 19.62
C ARG A 233 17.46 4.15 18.66
N PHE A 234 18.33 3.19 18.95
CA PHE A 234 19.29 2.69 17.97
C PHE A 234 19.56 1.19 18.14
N ALA A 235 19.06 0.39 17.20
CA ALA A 235 19.55 -0.95 16.95
C ALA A 235 19.67 -1.17 15.43
N GLN A 236 20.81 -0.78 14.88
CA GLN A 236 21.44 -1.44 13.74
C GLN A 236 22.93 -1.58 14.07
N PRO A 237 23.59 -2.69 13.71
CA PRO A 237 24.91 -3.07 14.21
C PRO A 237 26.00 -2.02 13.98
N ASP A 238 27.00 -2.03 14.87
CA ASP A 238 28.13 -1.09 15.04
C ASP A 238 29.15 -1.02 13.88
N GLU A 239 28.75 -1.22 12.62
CA GLU A 239 29.63 -1.05 11.43
C GLU A 239 29.39 0.27 10.68
N HIS A 240 28.98 1.32 11.38
CA HIS A 240 28.75 2.62 10.75
C HIS A 240 30.07 3.37 10.55
N TRP A 241 30.34 3.85 9.33
CA TRP A 241 31.39 4.85 9.15
C TRP A 241 30.91 6.14 9.80
N CYS A 242 31.64 6.58 10.82
CA CYS A 242 31.35 7.76 11.61
C CYS A 242 32.21 8.92 11.10
N PRO A 243 31.70 9.79 10.23
CA PRO A 243 32.55 10.59 9.37
C PRO A 243 33.30 11.76 10.05
N TRP A 244 33.10 12.05 11.34
CA TRP A 244 33.26 13.44 11.79
C TRP A 244 34.56 13.74 12.54
N LYS A 245 35.44 14.51 11.87
CA LYS A 245 36.44 15.41 12.46
C LYS A 245 36.22 16.89 12.08
N SER A 246 35.48 17.15 10.99
CA SER A 246 35.06 18.46 10.46
C SER A 246 33.77 18.29 9.64
N GLY A 247 33.27 19.34 8.95
CA GLY A 247 32.11 19.27 8.04
C GLY A 247 32.32 18.45 6.75
N SER A 248 33.50 17.85 6.58
CA SER A 248 33.84 16.96 5.47
C SER A 248 34.68 15.77 5.95
N CYS A 249 34.67 14.72 5.16
CA CYS A 249 35.25 13.44 5.55
C CYS A 249 35.53 12.56 4.32
N SER A 250 36.45 11.62 4.47
CA SER A 250 36.83 10.71 3.38
C SER A 250 36.98 9.27 3.86
N ASN A 251 36.64 8.33 2.99
CA ASN A 251 36.80 6.89 3.18
C ASN A 251 37.04 6.21 1.83
N THR A 252 37.02 4.89 1.79
CA THR A 252 37.19 4.10 0.57
C THR A 252 36.03 3.13 0.37
N LEU A 253 35.72 2.83 -0.88
CA LEU A 253 34.86 1.72 -1.26
C LEU A 253 35.51 0.39 -0.84
N LYS A 254 34.68 -0.61 -0.56
CA LYS A 254 35.18 -1.98 -0.28
C LYS A 254 35.79 -2.63 -1.52
N ILE A 255 35.32 -2.26 -2.72
CA ILE A 255 35.79 -2.77 -4.02
C ILE A 255 35.99 -1.58 -4.97
N LYS A 256 37.10 -1.58 -5.71
CA LYS A 256 37.37 -0.54 -6.70
C LYS A 256 36.31 -0.55 -7.81
N GLY A 257 35.78 0.62 -8.14
CA GLY A 257 34.76 0.83 -9.17
C GLY A 257 33.42 0.17 -8.87
N GLN A 258 33.17 -0.26 -7.63
CA GLN A 258 31.95 -0.98 -7.29
C GLN A 258 31.53 -0.80 -5.82
N GLY A 259 30.23 -0.65 -5.60
CA GLY A 259 29.66 -0.77 -4.27
C GLY A 259 28.39 0.06 -4.12
N THR A 260 27.88 0.08 -2.90
CA THR A 260 26.74 0.89 -2.51
C THR A 260 27.12 1.74 -1.31
N VAL A 261 26.70 3.00 -1.31
CA VAL A 261 26.87 3.92 -0.19
C VAL A 261 25.48 4.35 0.24
N GLU A 262 25.12 4.02 1.47
CA GLU A 262 23.87 4.46 2.10
C GLU A 262 24.17 5.62 3.03
N ILE A 263 23.33 6.65 2.97
CA ILE A 263 23.38 7.84 3.79
C ILE A 263 22.06 7.89 4.55
N MET A 264 22.14 7.66 5.85
CA MET A 264 21.02 7.82 6.77
C MET A 264 21.11 9.21 7.38
N GLN A 265 19.99 9.92 7.40
CA GLN A 265 19.92 11.27 7.92
C GLN A 265 18.64 11.47 8.73
N ARG A 266 18.76 12.03 9.93
CA ARG A 266 17.62 12.38 10.79
C ARG A 266 17.18 13.83 10.59
N ARG A 267 18.13 14.75 10.43
CA ARG A 267 17.86 16.18 10.18
C ARG A 267 18.01 16.52 8.71
N SER A 268 17.05 17.21 8.12
CA SER A 268 17.08 17.62 6.71
C SER A 268 18.18 18.66 6.41
N VAL A 269 19.35 18.19 6.01
CA VAL A 269 20.56 19.01 5.73
C VAL A 269 21.16 18.62 4.38
N LEU A 270 21.52 19.63 3.57
CA LEU A 270 22.19 19.37 2.29
C LEU A 270 23.50 18.61 2.48
N PHE A 271 23.70 17.63 1.62
CA PHE A 271 24.95 16.90 1.52
C PHE A 271 25.44 16.81 0.07
N GLU A 272 26.75 16.64 -0.05
CA GLU A 272 27.42 16.23 -1.28
C GLU A 272 28.22 14.96 -1.02
N LEU A 273 28.10 13.99 -1.92
CA LEU A 273 28.90 12.77 -1.95
C LEU A 273 29.67 12.73 -3.28
N GLN A 274 30.98 12.55 -3.21
CA GLN A 274 31.87 12.44 -4.36
C GLN A 274 32.60 11.10 -4.31
N LEU A 275 32.38 10.27 -5.32
CA LEU A 275 33.17 9.08 -5.59
C LEU A 275 34.32 9.46 -6.53
N SER A 276 35.56 9.10 -6.19
CA SER A 276 36.77 9.61 -6.84
C SER A 276 37.82 8.53 -7.05
N ASN A 277 38.63 8.65 -8.09
CA ASN A 277 39.84 7.84 -8.28
C ASN A 277 41.09 8.42 -7.58
N LYS A 278 40.95 9.57 -6.91
CA LYS A 278 42.01 10.23 -6.12
C LYS A 278 41.56 10.45 -4.68
N ASN A 279 42.51 10.40 -3.74
CA ASN A 279 42.27 10.65 -2.32
C ASN A 279 42.08 12.14 -1.99
N ASP A 280 42.59 13.04 -2.81
CA ASP A 280 42.33 14.47 -2.67
C ASP A 280 41.03 14.83 -3.41
N ALA A 281 40.02 15.22 -2.64
CA ALA A 281 38.71 15.62 -3.17
C ALA A 281 38.79 16.84 -4.11
N CYS A 282 39.84 17.65 -3.98
CA CYS A 282 40.06 18.89 -4.73
C CYS A 282 41.01 18.72 -5.94
N ASP A 283 41.53 17.52 -6.19
CA ASP A 283 42.42 17.27 -7.32
C ASP A 283 41.68 17.49 -8.65
N ARG A 284 42.12 18.49 -9.40
CA ARG A 284 41.52 18.89 -10.69
C ARG A 284 41.66 17.82 -11.77
N ASN A 285 42.57 16.88 -11.60
CA ASN A 285 42.78 15.75 -12.53
C ASN A 285 42.02 14.49 -12.09
N ALA A 286 41.32 14.52 -10.96
CA ALA A 286 40.53 13.39 -10.50
C ALA A 286 39.33 13.14 -11.42
N TYR A 287 39.12 11.89 -11.79
CA TYR A 287 37.83 11.47 -12.28
C TYR A 287 36.89 11.30 -11.08
N SER A 288 35.73 11.94 -11.13
CA SER A 288 34.77 11.86 -10.05
C SER A 288 33.32 11.81 -10.52
N ILE A 289 32.50 11.13 -9.72
CA ILE A 289 31.04 11.14 -9.79
C ILE A 289 30.55 11.82 -8.52
N LYS A 290 29.87 12.96 -8.66
CA LYS A 290 29.35 13.75 -7.56
C LYS A 290 27.84 13.70 -7.55
N ILE A 291 27.26 13.50 -6.38
CA ILE A 291 25.84 13.72 -6.12
C ILE A 291 25.67 14.80 -5.05
N SER A 292 24.77 15.74 -5.32
CA SER A 292 24.37 16.82 -4.42
C SER A 292 22.87 16.74 -4.19
N VAL A 293 22.43 16.79 -2.94
CA VAL A 293 21.01 16.70 -2.56
C VAL A 293 20.70 17.86 -1.62
N ASN A 294 19.73 18.70 -2.00
CA ASN A 294 19.12 19.73 -1.14
C ASN A 294 17.61 19.54 -1.07
N GLN A 295 16.86 20.52 -0.55
CA GLN A 295 15.39 20.47 -0.45
C GLN A 295 14.68 20.62 -1.80
N ASN A 296 15.33 21.26 -2.79
CA ASN A 296 14.72 21.65 -4.06
C ASN A 296 15.14 20.76 -5.23
N GLU A 297 16.35 20.21 -5.20
CA GLU A 297 16.88 19.37 -6.27
C GLU A 297 17.85 18.30 -5.78
N VAL A 298 17.96 17.27 -6.63
CA VAL A 298 19.06 16.31 -6.63
C VAL A 298 19.81 16.40 -7.95
N LYS A 299 21.13 16.48 -7.87
CA LYS A 299 22.02 16.61 -9.03
C LYS A 299 23.12 15.56 -8.97
N LEU A 300 23.29 14.81 -10.04
CA LEU A 300 24.41 13.90 -10.26
C LEU A 300 25.25 14.42 -11.43
N SER A 301 26.57 14.51 -11.26
CA SER A 301 27.48 14.95 -12.32
C SER A 301 28.80 14.20 -12.31
N THR A 302 29.46 14.11 -13.47
CA THR A 302 30.83 13.61 -13.59
C THR A 302 31.81 14.75 -13.85
N SER A 303 33.09 14.56 -13.49
CA SER A 303 34.16 15.51 -13.81
C SER A 303 34.41 15.69 -15.31
N THR A 304 33.92 14.76 -16.14
CA THR A 304 33.97 14.79 -17.61
C THR A 304 32.82 15.59 -18.23
N GLY A 305 31.89 16.11 -17.43
CA GLY A 305 30.83 17.02 -17.87
C GLY A 305 29.44 16.41 -18.00
N GLN A 306 29.24 15.13 -17.68
CA GLN A 306 27.87 14.58 -17.58
C GLN A 306 27.15 15.23 -16.40
N SER A 307 25.86 15.55 -16.57
CA SER A 307 25.05 16.16 -15.52
C SER A 307 23.59 15.76 -15.66
N TYR A 308 22.99 15.32 -14.57
CA TYR A 308 21.61 14.88 -14.44
C TYR A 308 21.00 15.58 -13.23
N THR A 309 19.85 16.21 -13.42
CA THR A 309 19.16 16.95 -12.34
C THR A 309 17.71 16.56 -12.29
N SER A 310 17.17 16.42 -11.09
CA SER A 310 15.74 16.36 -10.84
C SER A 310 15.36 17.41 -9.81
N THR A 311 14.37 18.23 -10.14
CA THR A 311 13.76 19.25 -9.26
C THR A 311 12.47 18.76 -8.61
N ASN A 312 12.10 17.49 -8.83
CA ASN A 312 10.94 16.92 -8.17
C ASN A 312 11.28 16.70 -6.69
N THR A 313 10.64 17.48 -5.81
CA THR A 313 10.88 17.52 -4.36
C THR A 313 10.58 16.18 -3.66
N ILE A 314 9.93 15.25 -4.35
CA ILE A 314 9.79 13.88 -3.87
C ILE A 314 11.12 13.09 -3.87
N TYR A 315 12.14 13.56 -4.58
CA TYR A 315 13.44 12.87 -4.67
C TYR A 315 14.57 13.57 -3.92
N THR A 316 14.22 14.66 -3.24
CA THR A 316 15.13 15.57 -2.56
C THR A 316 15.16 15.25 -1.08
N LEU A 317 15.78 16.13 -0.28
CA LEU A 317 15.77 15.98 1.17
C LEU A 317 14.34 15.94 1.70
N GLN A 318 14.05 14.90 2.47
CA GLN A 318 12.78 14.79 3.17
C GLN A 318 12.68 15.89 4.25
N PRO A 319 11.46 16.39 4.54
CA PRO A 319 11.24 17.38 5.59
C PRO A 319 11.82 16.92 6.93
N GLU A 320 12.24 17.87 7.76
CA GLU A 320 12.73 17.56 9.10
C GLU A 320 11.62 16.89 9.93
N GLY A 321 11.97 15.80 10.60
CA GLY A 321 11.09 15.02 11.44
C GLY A 321 11.88 14.17 12.42
N GLU A 322 11.18 13.39 13.25
CA GLU A 322 11.85 12.55 14.26
C GLU A 322 12.51 11.29 13.66
N TYR A 323 12.30 11.03 12.37
CA TYR A 323 12.59 9.77 11.68
C TYR A 323 13.87 9.83 10.85
N TRP A 324 14.47 8.66 10.64
CA TRP A 324 15.61 8.51 9.76
C TRP A 324 15.18 8.38 8.31
N HIS A 325 15.78 9.18 7.44
CA HIS A 325 15.63 9.10 6.00
C HIS A 325 16.87 8.47 5.38
N ARG A 326 16.65 7.50 4.49
CA ARG A 326 17.72 6.79 3.78
C ARG A 326 17.84 7.34 2.37
N TYR A 327 19.07 7.63 1.97
CA TYR A 327 19.48 7.92 0.60
C TYR A 327 20.57 6.93 0.24
N TRP A 328 20.72 6.58 -1.04
CA TRP A 328 21.77 5.66 -1.43
C TRP A 328 22.26 5.94 -2.85
N ILE A 329 23.55 5.68 -3.07
CA ILE A 329 24.15 5.62 -4.40
C ILE A 329 24.77 4.25 -4.61
N SER A 330 24.62 3.68 -5.79
CA SER A 330 25.24 2.43 -6.20
C SER A 330 26.08 2.67 -7.45
N LEU A 331 27.30 2.13 -7.45
CA LEU A 331 28.23 2.17 -8.59
C LEU A 331 28.56 0.75 -9.03
N PHE A 332 28.49 0.50 -10.34
CA PHE A 332 28.98 -0.73 -10.95
C PHE A 332 29.73 -0.45 -12.25
N SER A 333 31.07 -0.41 -12.16
CA SER A 333 31.96 -0.07 -13.27
C SER A 333 31.79 -0.96 -14.49
N THR A 334 31.60 -2.28 -14.33
CA THR A 334 31.48 -3.23 -15.45
C THR A 334 30.31 -2.89 -16.37
N ALA A 335 29.18 -2.44 -15.81
CA ALA A 335 28.02 -1.99 -16.58
C ALA A 335 27.97 -0.47 -16.75
N ARG A 336 29.04 0.26 -16.39
CA ARG A 336 29.12 1.72 -16.35
C ARG A 336 27.94 2.37 -15.63
N ASN A 337 27.39 1.68 -14.64
CA ASN A 337 26.08 2.02 -14.11
C ASN A 337 26.19 2.75 -12.77
N VAL A 338 25.45 3.86 -12.65
CA VAL A 338 25.27 4.60 -11.41
C VAL A 338 23.79 4.71 -11.10
N LYS A 339 23.40 4.33 -9.89
CA LYS A 339 22.05 4.53 -9.40
C LYS A 339 22.04 5.43 -8.19
N TYR A 340 21.04 6.29 -8.09
CA TYR A 340 20.70 7.00 -6.86
C TYR A 340 19.26 6.67 -6.51
N GLY A 341 18.98 6.46 -5.23
CA GLY A 341 17.63 6.22 -4.74
C GLY A 341 17.44 6.60 -3.28
N ILE A 342 16.23 6.39 -2.81
CA ILE A 342 15.78 6.80 -1.48
C ILE A 342 14.93 5.72 -0.82
N GLY A 343 14.98 5.66 0.50
CA GLY A 343 14.44 4.56 1.29
C GLY A 343 15.19 3.25 1.05
N GLU A 344 14.47 2.13 1.09
CA GLU A 344 15.01 0.79 0.89
C GLU A 344 15.90 0.70 -0.37
N VAL A 345 17.03 0.00 -0.23
CA VAL A 345 18.07 -0.09 -1.25
C VAL A 345 17.70 -1.15 -2.29
N ARG A 346 17.02 -0.73 -3.36
CA ARG A 346 16.65 -1.60 -4.50
C ARG A 346 16.36 -0.81 -5.77
N PRO A 347 16.42 -1.44 -6.97
CA PRO A 347 16.21 -0.72 -8.23
C PRO A 347 14.86 0.00 -8.35
N SER A 348 13.77 -0.58 -7.86
CA SER A 348 12.42 -0.01 -7.94
C SER A 348 12.25 1.31 -7.19
N PHE A 349 13.17 1.61 -6.26
CA PHE A 349 13.21 2.86 -5.51
C PHE A 349 14.38 3.77 -5.94
N SER A 350 14.96 3.49 -7.12
CA SER A 350 15.91 4.39 -7.75
C SER A 350 15.21 5.59 -8.39
N VAL A 351 15.80 6.76 -8.18
CA VAL A 351 15.46 8.03 -8.82
C VAL A 351 16.26 8.21 -10.10
N PHE A 352 17.57 7.93 -10.02
CA PHE A 352 18.45 7.90 -11.18
C PHE A 352 18.94 6.48 -11.41
N ASN A 353 18.95 6.07 -12.68
CA ASN A 353 19.59 4.86 -13.15
C ASN A 353 20.29 5.21 -14.47
N ILE A 354 21.57 5.52 -14.37
CA ILE A 354 22.34 6.15 -15.44
C ILE A 354 23.41 5.17 -15.90
N GLU A 355 23.51 4.97 -17.21
CA GLU A 355 24.66 4.37 -17.85
C GLU A 355 25.62 5.49 -18.26
N LEU A 356 26.80 5.55 -17.64
CA LEU A 356 27.85 6.51 -17.96
C LEU A 356 28.54 6.15 -19.28
N PRO A 357 29.09 7.09 -20.04
CA PRO A 357 29.69 6.84 -21.36
C PRO A 357 30.80 5.78 -21.41
N GLU A 358 30.92 5.05 -22.53
CA GLU A 358 31.94 3.99 -22.73
C GLU A 358 33.37 4.49 -22.56
N ASN A 359 33.67 5.72 -23.00
CA ASN A 359 34.98 6.34 -22.84
C ASN A 359 35.37 6.60 -21.37
N GLU A 360 34.43 6.50 -20.43
CA GLU A 360 34.69 6.65 -18.99
C GLU A 360 34.97 5.31 -18.29
N LEU A 361 34.78 4.15 -18.96
CA LEU A 361 34.88 2.82 -18.34
C LEU A 361 36.15 2.61 -17.50
N GLN A 362 37.31 2.94 -18.08
CA GLN A 362 38.60 2.76 -17.39
C GLN A 362 38.73 3.69 -16.18
N LEU A 363 38.18 4.91 -16.26
CA LEU A 363 38.20 5.86 -15.16
C LEU A 363 37.26 5.42 -14.02
N ILE A 364 36.09 4.87 -14.36
CA ILE A 364 35.11 4.37 -13.39
C ILE A 364 35.67 3.17 -12.62
N LYS A 365 36.39 2.25 -13.30
CA LYS A 365 37.09 1.12 -12.65
C LYS A 365 38.12 1.57 -11.62
N GLU A 366 38.64 2.78 -11.76
CA GLU A 366 39.65 3.34 -10.87
C GLU A 366 39.06 4.07 -9.65
N ILE A 367 37.75 4.28 -9.60
CA ILE A 367 37.09 4.91 -8.44
C ILE A 367 37.29 4.06 -7.19
N TYR A 368 37.78 4.67 -6.13
CA TYR A 368 38.04 3.99 -4.86
C TYR A 368 37.74 4.86 -3.66
N TYR A 369 37.98 6.15 -3.77
CA TYR A 369 37.81 7.10 -2.69
C TYR A 369 36.39 7.64 -2.68
N LEU A 370 35.93 7.90 -1.46
CA LEU A 370 34.64 8.46 -1.16
C LEU A 370 34.89 9.72 -0.33
N HIS A 371 34.34 10.85 -0.76
CA HIS A 371 34.38 12.10 -0.03
C HIS A 371 32.96 12.54 0.24
N PHE A 372 32.66 12.85 1.49
CA PHE A 372 31.34 13.31 1.90
C PHE A 372 31.44 14.66 2.59
N LYS A 373 30.51 15.55 2.27
CA LYS A 373 30.45 16.92 2.78
C LYS A 373 29.02 17.23 3.18
N VAL A 374 28.86 17.83 4.36
CA VAL A 374 27.59 18.38 4.82
C VAL A 374 27.71 19.90 4.91
N ASN A 375 26.73 20.61 4.34
CA ASN A 375 26.64 22.07 4.34
C ASN A 375 27.83 22.81 3.65
N ASN A 376 27.57 24.01 3.13
CA ASN A 376 28.56 24.91 2.53
C ASN A 376 28.83 26.16 3.38
N ASN A 377 28.16 26.32 4.52
CA ASN A 377 28.29 27.51 5.36
C ASN A 377 29.05 27.20 6.66
N ASP A 378 30.28 27.71 6.75
CA ASP A 378 31.16 27.50 7.90
C ASP A 378 30.59 28.05 9.22
N GLN A 379 29.65 29.00 9.18
CA GLN A 379 29.02 29.57 10.37
C GLN A 379 28.02 28.63 11.08
N MET A 380 27.57 27.55 10.43
CA MET A 380 26.76 26.51 11.08
C MET A 380 27.59 25.35 11.64
N LEU A 381 28.90 25.27 11.35
CA LEU A 381 29.78 24.20 11.86
C LEU A 381 29.86 24.16 13.39
N THR A 382 29.64 25.30 14.06
CA THR A 382 29.62 25.40 15.53
C THR A 382 28.35 24.81 16.19
N GLN A 383 27.30 24.51 15.42
CA GLN A 383 26.09 23.82 15.90
C GLN A 383 26.13 22.30 15.67
N LEU A 384 27.23 21.77 15.09
CA LEU A 384 27.35 20.38 14.61
C LEU A 384 27.99 19.40 15.61
N ASN A 385 28.02 19.73 16.90
CA ASN A 385 28.63 18.88 17.94
C ASN A 385 28.01 17.45 18.01
N ASN A 386 26.81 17.25 17.44
CA ASN A 386 26.08 15.97 17.46
C ASN A 386 25.83 15.35 16.07
N LEU A 387 26.61 15.66 15.03
CA LEU A 387 26.44 15.05 13.69
C LEU A 387 26.44 13.51 13.67
N LYS A 388 27.06 12.87 14.66
CA LYS A 388 27.04 11.40 14.84
C LYS A 388 25.65 10.86 15.13
N GLU A 389 24.82 11.66 15.79
CA GLU A 389 23.44 11.32 16.17
C GLU A 389 22.46 11.59 15.02
N ASP A 390 22.83 12.47 14.09
CA ASP A 390 21.97 12.90 12.98
C ASP A 390 22.32 12.26 11.63
N PHE A 391 23.51 11.67 11.49
CA PHE A 391 23.98 11.07 10.24
C PHE A 391 24.70 9.74 10.45
N ARG A 392 24.45 8.81 9.52
CA ARG A 392 25.18 7.55 9.43
C ARG A 392 25.47 7.20 7.98
N ILE A 393 26.65 6.65 7.73
CA ILE A 393 27.02 6.20 6.39
C ILE A 393 27.40 4.73 6.45
N PHE A 394 26.82 3.94 5.55
CA PHE A 394 27.15 2.54 5.35
C PHE A 394 27.76 2.34 3.97
N ILE A 395 28.83 1.54 3.89
CA ILE A 395 29.54 1.25 2.64
C ILE A 395 29.45 -0.26 2.40
N GLY A 396 28.64 -0.65 1.42
CA GLY A 396 28.46 -2.01 0.95
C GLY A 396 29.38 -2.34 -0.23
N ALA A 397 29.84 -3.59 -0.31
CA ALA A 397 30.67 -4.08 -1.41
C ALA A 397 29.87 -4.39 -2.69
N SER A 398 28.59 -4.69 -2.54
CA SER A 398 27.71 -5.10 -3.64
C SER A 398 26.98 -3.90 -4.25
N PRO A 399 26.92 -3.81 -5.58
CA PRO A 399 26.10 -2.83 -6.28
C PRO A 399 24.63 -3.29 -6.32
N VAL A 400 23.73 -2.33 -6.48
CA VAL A 400 22.29 -2.54 -6.69
C VAL A 400 22.04 -2.80 -8.18
N LEU A 401 21.86 -4.08 -8.56
CA LEU A 401 21.70 -4.48 -9.96
C LEU A 401 20.29 -4.97 -10.30
N HIS A 402 19.74 -5.85 -9.47
CA HIS A 402 18.50 -6.57 -9.74
C HIS A 402 17.50 -6.38 -8.60
N GLU A 403 16.23 -6.60 -8.90
CA GLU A 403 15.20 -6.62 -7.85
C GLU A 403 15.45 -7.76 -6.88
N LEU A 404 15.22 -7.46 -5.60
CA LEU A 404 15.24 -8.49 -4.57
C LEU A 404 13.86 -9.16 -4.53
N PRO A 405 13.80 -10.49 -4.73
CA PRO A 405 12.55 -11.22 -4.74
C PRO A 405 11.88 -11.19 -3.37
N LEU A 406 10.57 -10.99 -3.37
CA LEU A 406 9.77 -11.01 -2.14
C LEU A 406 9.43 -12.43 -1.68
N PHE A 407 9.38 -13.40 -2.61
CA PHE A 407 8.92 -14.76 -2.31
C PHE A 407 10.07 -15.70 -1.95
N ILE A 408 9.83 -16.55 -0.94
CA ILE A 408 10.67 -17.71 -0.64
C ILE A 408 10.12 -18.94 -1.36
N ILE A 409 11.01 -19.71 -1.98
CA ILE A 409 10.71 -21.03 -2.53
C ILE A 409 11.69 -22.05 -1.93
N PRO A 410 11.22 -23.24 -1.51
CA PRO A 410 12.12 -24.31 -1.08
C PRO A 410 13.15 -24.66 -2.16
N GLN A 411 14.39 -24.96 -1.78
CA GLN A 411 15.48 -25.26 -2.71
C GLN A 411 15.12 -26.36 -3.71
N GLU A 412 14.34 -27.36 -3.33
CA GLU A 412 13.91 -28.44 -4.22
C GLU A 412 12.92 -28.01 -5.31
N LYS A 413 12.30 -26.83 -5.17
CA LYS A 413 11.41 -26.20 -6.16
C LYS A 413 12.06 -24.99 -6.83
N TYR A 414 13.27 -24.60 -6.42
CA TYR A 414 13.96 -23.43 -6.94
C TYR A 414 14.51 -23.70 -8.34
N THR A 415 14.09 -22.90 -9.32
CA THR A 415 14.39 -23.13 -10.73
C THR A 415 15.50 -22.21 -11.27
N LEU A 416 16.00 -22.53 -12.47
CA LEU A 416 16.88 -21.61 -13.21
C LEU A 416 16.18 -20.28 -13.50
N GLU A 417 14.88 -20.33 -13.85
CA GLU A 417 14.09 -19.13 -14.10
C GLU A 417 14.01 -18.25 -12.87
N ASP A 418 13.84 -18.83 -11.67
CA ASP A 418 13.80 -18.06 -10.42
C ASP A 418 15.10 -17.28 -10.17
N THR A 419 16.25 -17.86 -10.51
CA THR A 419 17.53 -17.17 -10.35
C THR A 419 17.81 -16.16 -11.45
N THR A 420 17.40 -16.39 -12.70
CA THR A 420 17.66 -15.45 -13.80
C THR A 420 16.67 -14.29 -13.85
N CYS A 421 15.42 -14.54 -13.46
CA CYS A 421 14.34 -13.56 -13.46
C CYS A 421 14.14 -12.89 -12.09
N HIS A 422 14.87 -13.34 -11.06
CA HIS A 422 14.79 -12.81 -9.69
C HIS A 422 13.35 -12.82 -9.12
N THR A 423 12.59 -13.88 -9.39
CA THR A 423 11.19 -14.03 -8.96
C THR A 423 11.07 -14.60 -7.55
N ALA A 424 12.08 -15.34 -7.08
CA ALA A 424 12.11 -15.93 -5.75
C ALA A 424 13.54 -16.05 -5.20
N ILE A 425 13.65 -16.17 -3.87
CA ILE A 425 14.86 -16.59 -3.16
C ILE A 425 14.68 -18.02 -2.64
N SER A 426 15.76 -18.82 -2.70
CA SER A 426 15.76 -20.11 -2.02
C SER A 426 15.85 -19.92 -0.51
N ASP A 427 15.11 -20.74 0.23
CA ASP A 427 15.22 -20.91 1.68
C ASP A 427 16.67 -21.12 2.19
N LEU A 428 17.54 -21.78 1.42
CA LEU A 428 18.94 -21.97 1.79
C LEU A 428 19.79 -20.70 1.71
N LYS A 429 19.35 -19.71 0.92
CA LYS A 429 20.01 -18.39 0.78
C LYS A 429 19.57 -17.40 1.87
N LEU A 430 18.59 -17.76 2.69
CA LEU A 430 18.12 -16.91 3.79
C LEU A 430 19.17 -16.82 4.91
N GLU A 431 19.26 -15.65 5.50
CA GLU A 431 19.99 -15.46 6.75
C GLU A 431 19.37 -16.32 7.86
N ARG A 432 20.19 -16.73 8.83
CA ARG A 432 19.76 -17.72 9.84
C ARG A 432 18.49 -17.33 10.60
N PRO A 433 18.30 -16.07 11.08
CA PRO A 433 17.05 -15.67 11.71
C PRO A 433 15.80 -15.95 10.85
N LEU A 434 15.86 -15.61 9.56
CA LEU A 434 14.76 -15.84 8.61
C LEU A 434 14.54 -17.31 8.33
N ARG A 435 15.62 -18.08 8.18
CA ARG A 435 15.53 -19.51 7.92
C ARG A 435 14.91 -20.27 9.09
N ASP A 436 15.27 -19.90 10.31
CA ASP A 436 14.72 -20.49 11.54
C ASP A 436 13.21 -20.19 11.64
N LEU A 437 12.81 -18.92 11.39
CA LEU A 437 11.40 -18.53 11.30
C LEU A 437 10.65 -19.30 10.19
N TYR A 438 11.23 -19.39 8.99
CA TYR A 438 10.63 -20.05 7.83
C TYR A 438 10.26 -21.51 8.13
N TYR A 439 11.21 -22.31 8.62
CA TYR A 439 10.95 -23.72 8.91
C TYR A 439 10.03 -23.93 10.11
N SER A 440 9.91 -22.94 11.00
CA SER A 440 8.99 -23.03 12.14
C SER A 440 7.51 -22.96 11.74
N VAL A 441 7.17 -22.35 10.59
CA VAL A 441 5.76 -22.14 10.18
C VAL A 441 5.37 -22.86 8.89
N ILE A 442 6.30 -23.44 8.14
CA ILE A 442 6.03 -23.99 6.79
C ILE A 442 5.03 -25.15 6.77
N ASN A 443 4.91 -25.89 7.87
CA ASN A 443 4.01 -27.04 7.99
C ASN A 443 2.68 -26.73 8.69
N PHE A 444 2.45 -25.47 9.07
CA PHE A 444 1.21 -25.09 9.77
C PHE A 444 -0.01 -25.21 8.84
N LYS A 445 -1.14 -25.60 9.41
CA LYS A 445 -2.43 -25.76 8.74
C LYS A 445 -3.54 -25.20 9.63
N LEU A 446 -4.54 -24.54 9.03
CA LEU A 446 -5.71 -24.03 9.77
C LEU A 446 -6.75 -25.12 9.97
N ASN A 447 -7.28 -25.64 8.87
CA ASN A 447 -8.24 -26.73 8.88
C ASN A 447 -7.49 -28.02 9.24
N THR A 448 -7.90 -28.58 10.37
CA THR A 448 -7.30 -29.76 11.01
C THR A 448 -8.38 -30.83 11.13
N ASP A 449 -8.02 -32.10 11.32
CA ASP A 449 -9.01 -33.18 11.34
C ASP A 449 -10.06 -33.00 12.45
N ASP A 450 -9.69 -32.35 13.55
CA ASP A 450 -10.60 -32.02 14.68
C ASP A 450 -11.44 -30.75 14.44
N PHE A 451 -11.11 -29.95 13.42
CA PHE A 451 -11.92 -28.80 13.00
C PHE A 451 -11.70 -28.48 11.51
N SER A 452 -12.29 -29.31 10.65
CA SER A 452 -12.01 -29.32 9.21
C SER A 452 -12.57 -28.11 8.45
N ASP A 453 -13.55 -27.39 9.02
CA ASP A 453 -14.25 -26.27 8.42
C ASP A 453 -14.04 -24.95 9.21
N LEU A 454 -12.95 -24.85 9.98
CA LEU A 454 -12.63 -23.65 10.76
C LEU A 454 -12.70 -22.37 9.92
N THR A 455 -12.14 -22.38 8.71
CA THR A 455 -12.17 -21.22 7.79
C THR A 455 -13.60 -20.75 7.46
N ASP A 456 -14.53 -21.69 7.29
CA ASP A 456 -15.93 -21.40 6.95
C ASP A 456 -16.69 -20.86 8.16
N VAL A 457 -16.36 -21.36 9.35
CA VAL A 457 -16.92 -20.85 10.61
C VAL A 457 -16.43 -19.42 10.90
N ILE A 458 -15.15 -19.13 10.63
CA ILE A 458 -14.60 -17.76 10.72
C ILE A 458 -15.36 -16.81 9.78
N GLU A 459 -15.57 -17.21 8.53
CA GLU A 459 -16.37 -16.45 7.56
C GLU A 459 -17.77 -16.15 8.10
N ARG A 460 -18.47 -17.16 8.64
CA ARG A 460 -19.79 -16.99 9.25
C ARG A 460 -19.76 -16.05 10.45
N SER A 461 -18.74 -16.14 11.31
CA SER A 461 -18.56 -15.27 12.48
C SER A 461 -18.33 -13.81 12.07
N ILE A 462 -17.58 -13.57 10.99
CA ILE A 462 -17.37 -12.25 10.40
C ILE A 462 -18.67 -11.68 9.85
N ASN A 463 -19.48 -12.50 9.18
CA ASN A 463 -20.70 -12.06 8.50
C ASN A 463 -21.92 -11.96 9.41
N ASN A 464 -21.87 -12.51 10.64
CA ASN A 464 -22.98 -12.52 11.57
C ASN A 464 -22.82 -11.45 12.66
N PRO A 465 -23.76 -10.49 12.81
CA PRO A 465 -23.70 -9.47 13.87
C PRO A 465 -23.60 -10.00 15.31
N LYS A 466 -24.02 -11.25 15.56
CA LYS A 466 -23.89 -11.92 16.85
C LYS A 466 -22.52 -12.58 17.05
N GLY A 467 -21.80 -12.86 15.97
CA GLY A 467 -20.48 -13.49 15.96
C GLY A 467 -19.42 -12.62 16.63
N TRP A 468 -18.45 -13.27 17.27
CA TRP A 468 -17.34 -12.63 17.95
C TRP A 468 -16.45 -11.87 16.96
N CYS A 469 -16.14 -12.46 15.80
CA CYS A 469 -15.31 -11.82 14.79
C CYS A 469 -15.93 -10.48 14.34
N TYR A 470 -17.23 -10.46 14.01
CA TYR A 470 -17.94 -9.23 13.63
C TYR A 470 -17.81 -8.14 14.71
N LYS A 471 -18.14 -8.48 15.97
CA LYS A 471 -18.09 -7.53 17.08
C LYS A 471 -16.68 -6.99 17.30
N LYS A 472 -15.69 -7.87 17.30
CA LYS A 472 -14.29 -7.49 17.53
C LYS A 472 -13.74 -6.60 16.41
N LEU A 473 -14.09 -6.88 15.16
CA LEU A 473 -13.70 -6.03 14.03
C LEU A 473 -14.34 -4.63 14.13
N LYS A 474 -15.62 -4.56 14.52
CA LYS A 474 -16.34 -3.30 14.72
C LYS A 474 -15.71 -2.45 15.83
N GLU A 475 -15.33 -3.05 16.96
CA GLU A 475 -14.62 -2.37 18.06
C GLU A 475 -13.28 -1.76 17.60
N LYS A 476 -12.62 -2.36 16.61
CA LYS A 476 -11.28 -1.98 16.16
C LYS A 476 -11.24 -0.90 15.08
N ALA A 477 -12.39 -0.40 14.60
CA ALA A 477 -12.44 0.59 13.54
C ALA A 477 -11.63 1.87 13.85
N GLU A 478 -11.42 2.19 15.12
CA GLU A 478 -10.72 3.41 15.58
C GLU A 478 -9.23 3.18 15.89
N ARG A 479 -8.70 1.97 15.62
CA ARG A 479 -7.36 1.56 16.10
C ARG A 479 -6.19 2.33 15.45
N PHE A 480 -6.36 2.87 14.25
CA PHE A 480 -5.28 3.49 13.48
C PHE A 480 -5.54 4.98 13.16
N GLY A 481 -6.00 5.73 14.16
CA GLY A 481 -6.31 7.15 14.04
C GLY A 481 -7.78 7.35 13.65
N LYS A 482 -8.02 8.06 12.54
CA LYS A 482 -9.40 8.29 12.08
C LYS A 482 -10.14 6.96 11.87
N SER A 483 -11.35 6.87 12.44
CA SER A 483 -12.20 5.68 12.36
C SER A 483 -12.36 5.20 10.93
N ASN A 484 -12.03 3.94 10.69
CA ASN A 484 -12.21 3.25 9.42
C ASN A 484 -12.47 1.76 9.67
N PRO A 485 -13.67 1.25 9.36
CA PRO A 485 -14.06 -0.13 9.64
C PRO A 485 -13.31 -1.17 8.78
N LYS A 486 -12.63 -0.76 7.69
CA LYS A 486 -11.80 -1.63 6.84
C LYS A 486 -10.32 -1.59 7.20
N ALA A 487 -9.86 -0.54 7.89
CA ALA A 487 -8.49 -0.47 8.40
C ALA A 487 -8.36 -1.29 9.70
N THR A 488 -8.61 -2.60 9.63
CA THR A 488 -8.57 -3.50 10.77
C THR A 488 -8.48 -4.95 10.30
N TYR A 489 -8.01 -5.84 11.16
CA TYR A 489 -7.93 -7.28 10.96
C TYR A 489 -7.96 -7.93 12.35
N LEU A 490 -8.21 -9.23 12.48
CA LEU A 490 -8.05 -9.91 13.77
C LEU A 490 -6.61 -10.40 13.92
N ARG A 491 -6.04 -10.27 15.11
CA ARG A 491 -4.68 -10.64 15.45
C ARG A 491 -4.70 -11.66 16.59
N LEU A 492 -4.43 -12.92 16.26
CA LEU A 492 -4.53 -14.07 17.18
C LEU A 492 -3.13 -14.57 17.51
N THR A 493 -2.72 -14.47 18.77
CA THR A 493 -1.38 -14.91 19.18
C THR A 493 -1.30 -16.43 19.33
N VAL A 494 -0.13 -16.99 19.05
CA VAL A 494 0.13 -18.43 19.18
C VAL A 494 1.32 -18.64 20.12
N GLY A 495 1.08 -19.35 21.22
CA GLY A 495 2.11 -19.65 22.22
C GLY A 495 2.48 -18.46 23.10
N GLU A 496 3.55 -18.62 23.87
CA GLU A 496 3.96 -17.65 24.89
C GLU A 496 4.81 -16.50 24.31
N ARG A 497 4.72 -15.32 24.93
CA ARG A 497 5.60 -14.17 24.66
C ARG A 497 6.98 -14.41 25.26
N LYS A 498 8.01 -14.46 24.40
CA LYS A 498 9.41 -14.73 24.82
C LYS A 498 10.29 -13.50 24.93
N GLY A 499 9.83 -12.34 24.45
CA GLY A 499 10.58 -11.06 24.51
C GLY A 499 11.70 -10.93 23.47
N ASP A 500 11.83 -11.89 22.54
CA ASP A 500 12.76 -11.90 21.41
C ASP A 500 12.08 -11.48 20.09
N ALA A 501 10.89 -10.87 20.17
CA ALA A 501 10.12 -10.34 19.06
C ALA A 501 9.27 -9.14 19.52
N PRO A 502 8.88 -8.24 18.60
CA PRO A 502 7.88 -7.20 18.88
C PRO A 502 6.51 -7.85 19.16
N GLY A 503 6.19 -7.99 20.45
CA GLY A 503 5.03 -8.73 20.93
C GLY A 503 5.26 -10.24 20.95
N HIS A 504 4.36 -11.02 20.35
CA HIS A 504 4.48 -12.47 20.27
C HIS A 504 5.21 -12.89 18.99
N ASN A 505 5.99 -13.95 19.07
CA ASN A 505 6.73 -14.49 17.94
C ASN A 505 5.83 -15.03 16.83
N TYR A 506 4.63 -15.51 17.15
CA TYR A 506 3.73 -16.15 16.19
C TYR A 506 2.33 -15.57 16.31
N VAL A 507 1.77 -15.21 15.17
CA VAL A 507 0.50 -14.50 15.09
C VAL A 507 -0.25 -14.95 13.86
N ILE A 508 -1.49 -15.39 14.03
CA ILE A 508 -2.43 -15.60 12.93
C ILE A 508 -3.22 -14.32 12.74
N GLU A 509 -3.25 -13.81 11.51
CA GLU A 509 -4.04 -12.64 11.16
C GLU A 509 -5.17 -13.02 10.21
N VAL A 510 -6.40 -12.63 10.58
CA VAL A 510 -7.61 -12.85 9.79
C VAL A 510 -8.00 -11.54 9.14
N TRP A 511 -8.08 -11.55 7.82
CA TRP A 511 -8.33 -10.40 6.94
C TRP A 511 -9.71 -10.56 6.29
N PRO A 512 -10.76 -9.91 6.83
CA PRO A 512 -12.07 -9.93 6.21
C PRO A 512 -12.08 -9.24 4.84
N PRO A 513 -13.14 -9.44 4.03
CA PRO A 513 -13.27 -8.83 2.71
C PRO A 513 -13.09 -7.30 2.70
N GLY A 514 -12.10 -6.83 1.93
CA GLY A 514 -11.72 -5.42 1.80
C GLY A 514 -10.88 -4.85 2.93
N HIS A 515 -10.53 -5.65 3.94
CA HIS A 515 -9.76 -5.19 5.08
C HIS A 515 -8.26 -5.07 4.78
N TYR A 516 -7.59 -4.16 5.49
CA TYR A 516 -6.18 -3.85 5.29
C TYR A 516 -5.49 -3.35 6.57
N SER A 517 -4.16 -3.45 6.59
CA SER A 517 -3.31 -2.82 7.60
C SER A 517 -3.00 -1.36 7.22
N PRO A 518 -2.67 -0.46 8.17
CA PRO A 518 -1.98 0.77 7.80
C PRO A 518 -0.66 0.45 7.07
N ILE A 519 -0.04 1.46 6.46
CA ILE A 519 1.37 1.36 6.06
C ILE A 519 2.18 1.37 7.36
N HIS A 520 3.00 0.36 7.58
CA HIS A 520 3.72 0.20 8.84
C HIS A 520 5.09 -0.44 8.64
N ASN A 521 5.96 -0.24 9.63
CA ASN A 521 7.31 -0.74 9.71
C ASN A 521 7.48 -1.63 10.96
N HIS A 522 8.38 -2.60 10.90
CA HIS A 522 8.55 -3.64 11.91
C HIS A 522 9.81 -3.47 12.76
N SER A 523 10.33 -2.25 12.83
CA SER A 523 11.34 -1.83 13.79
C SER A 523 12.60 -2.68 13.76
N ASN A 524 13.08 -2.98 12.55
CA ASN A 524 14.26 -3.80 12.27
C ASN A 524 14.13 -5.28 12.64
N ALA A 525 12.94 -5.80 12.99
CA ALA A 525 12.76 -7.22 13.23
C ALA A 525 12.85 -8.03 11.93
N TYR A 526 13.33 -9.26 12.03
CA TYR A 526 13.14 -10.27 10.99
C TYR A 526 11.71 -10.77 11.02
N ALA A 527 11.12 -11.03 9.85
CA ALA A 527 9.77 -11.58 9.78
C ALA A 527 9.56 -12.53 8.60
N ILE A 528 8.62 -13.46 8.78
CA ILE A 528 8.05 -14.29 7.73
C ILE A 528 6.55 -14.11 7.72
N ILE A 529 5.95 -13.98 6.54
CA ILE A 529 4.50 -13.96 6.36
C ILE A 529 4.13 -15.10 5.41
N ARG A 530 3.33 -16.04 5.88
CA ARG A 530 2.82 -17.15 5.08
C ARG A 530 1.31 -17.07 4.99
N VAL A 531 0.77 -17.18 3.79
CA VAL A 531 -0.68 -17.22 3.58
C VAL A 531 -1.15 -18.65 3.83
N LEU A 532 -2.00 -18.81 4.84
CA LEU A 532 -2.56 -20.11 5.22
C LEU A 532 -3.89 -20.39 4.51
N PHE A 533 -4.63 -19.35 4.11
CA PHE A 533 -5.88 -19.46 3.37
C PHE A 533 -6.16 -18.18 2.57
N GLY A 534 -6.62 -18.33 1.33
CA GLY A 534 -6.97 -17.20 0.47
C GLY A 534 -5.76 -16.51 -0.15
N GLU A 535 -5.85 -15.18 -0.33
CA GLU A 535 -4.77 -14.37 -0.89
C GLU A 535 -4.79 -12.93 -0.34
N ILE A 536 -3.60 -12.33 -0.28
CA ILE A 536 -3.39 -10.98 0.24
C ILE A 536 -2.48 -10.20 -0.72
N LEU A 537 -2.81 -8.94 -0.95
CA LEU A 537 -1.93 -7.98 -1.60
C LEU A 537 -0.92 -7.46 -0.58
N VAL A 538 0.36 -7.58 -0.93
CA VAL A 538 1.48 -6.94 -0.23
C VAL A 538 1.93 -5.74 -1.04
N ARG A 539 2.00 -4.58 -0.38
CA ARG A 539 2.55 -3.34 -0.95
C ARG A 539 3.81 -2.97 -0.21
N LEU A 540 4.95 -2.92 -0.88
CA LEU A 540 6.21 -2.46 -0.28
C LEU A 540 6.43 -0.98 -0.60
N TYR A 541 6.85 -0.24 0.43
CA TYR A 541 7.17 1.18 0.34
C TYR A 541 8.66 1.40 0.66
N PRO A 542 9.30 2.41 0.06
CA PRO A 542 10.71 2.68 0.32
C PRO A 542 10.98 3.08 1.77
N ALA A 543 10.05 3.78 2.41
CA ALA A 543 10.15 4.22 3.79
C ALA A 543 8.76 4.48 4.38
N LEU A 544 8.66 4.47 5.71
CA LEU A 544 7.47 4.96 6.40
C LEU A 544 7.54 6.49 6.44
N THR A 545 6.59 7.17 5.80
CA THR A 545 6.58 8.63 5.65
C THR A 545 5.14 9.16 5.61
N LEU A 546 4.95 10.41 6.01
CA LEU A 546 3.68 11.14 5.87
C LEU A 546 3.34 11.42 4.40
N ASN A 547 4.35 11.44 3.53
CA ASN A 547 4.17 11.68 2.10
C ASN A 547 3.97 10.36 1.34
N VAL A 548 2.85 9.65 1.56
CA VAL A 548 2.62 8.30 1.01
C VAL A 548 2.65 8.26 -0.52
N ASN A 549 2.07 9.27 -1.15
CA ASN A 549 1.92 9.34 -2.61
C ASN A 549 3.22 9.69 -3.35
N GLN A 550 4.32 9.81 -2.60
CA GLN A 550 5.64 10.14 -3.11
C GLN A 550 6.24 9.01 -3.97
N TYR A 551 5.86 7.76 -3.70
CA TYR A 551 6.42 6.59 -4.38
C TYR A 551 5.35 5.62 -4.83
N LYS A 552 5.54 5.07 -6.03
CA LYS A 552 4.75 3.92 -6.46
C LYS A 552 5.21 2.69 -5.65
N PRO A 553 4.33 2.06 -4.86
CA PRO A 553 4.70 0.87 -4.12
C PRO A 553 4.94 -0.31 -5.07
N ILE A 554 5.74 -1.27 -4.62
CA ILE A 554 5.83 -2.57 -5.27
C ILE A 554 4.63 -3.39 -4.81
N GLU A 555 3.82 -3.86 -5.74
CA GLU A 555 2.62 -4.64 -5.47
C GLU A 555 2.85 -6.11 -5.81
N GLN A 556 2.58 -7.01 -4.87
CA GLN A 556 2.69 -8.45 -5.06
C GLN A 556 1.55 -9.19 -4.38
N ILE A 557 1.00 -10.21 -5.04
CA ILE A 557 -0.04 -11.04 -4.42
C ILE A 557 0.54 -12.32 -3.89
N CYS A 558 0.38 -12.48 -2.59
CA CYS A 558 0.72 -13.67 -1.88
C CYS A 558 -0.54 -14.55 -1.80
N LYS A 559 -0.48 -15.71 -2.45
CA LYS A 559 -1.55 -16.71 -2.44
C LYS A 559 -1.29 -17.76 -1.38
N GLU A 560 -2.31 -18.54 -1.06
CA GLU A 560 -2.19 -19.70 -0.17
C GLU A 560 -0.92 -20.53 -0.44
N GLY A 561 -0.19 -20.81 0.65
CA GLY A 561 1.08 -21.53 0.63
C GLY A 561 2.31 -20.68 0.27
N ARG A 562 2.15 -19.49 -0.32
CA ARG A 562 3.28 -18.58 -0.59
C ARG A 562 3.78 -17.96 0.71
N VAL A 563 5.07 -17.65 0.72
CA VAL A 563 5.80 -17.13 1.86
C VAL A 563 6.60 -15.91 1.44
N THR A 564 6.46 -14.81 2.17
CA THR A 564 7.30 -13.61 2.03
C THR A 564 8.19 -13.45 3.25
N TRP A 565 9.19 -12.58 3.14
CA TRP A 565 10.21 -12.39 4.15
C TRP A 565 10.58 -10.94 4.33
N MET A 566 11.11 -10.61 5.50
CA MET A 566 11.56 -9.28 5.87
C MET A 566 12.81 -9.37 6.74
N SER A 567 13.79 -8.54 6.45
CA SER A 567 15.00 -8.38 7.27
C SER A 567 15.09 -6.94 7.78
N PRO A 568 15.98 -6.61 8.72
CA PRO A 568 16.14 -5.25 9.24
C PRO A 568 16.23 -4.15 8.17
N ASN A 569 16.73 -4.51 6.98
CA ASN A 569 16.99 -3.55 5.90
C ASN A 569 16.08 -3.71 4.67
N LEU A 570 15.24 -4.75 4.62
CA LEU A 570 14.49 -5.13 3.42
C LEU A 570 13.07 -5.55 3.74
N ASN A 571 12.12 -5.10 2.92
CA ASN A 571 10.69 -5.37 2.98
C ASN A 571 10.01 -4.90 4.30
N GLN A 572 10.67 -4.03 5.07
CA GLN A 572 10.20 -3.62 6.40
C GLN A 572 8.91 -2.82 6.37
N THR A 573 8.84 -1.84 5.45
CA THR A 573 7.70 -0.94 5.36
C THR A 573 6.71 -1.45 4.32
N HIS A 574 5.54 -1.88 4.78
CA HIS A 574 4.55 -2.45 3.89
C HIS A 574 3.10 -2.21 4.33
N GLN A 575 2.17 -2.56 3.44
CA GLN A 575 0.76 -2.71 3.72
C GLN A 575 0.28 -4.07 3.22
N LEU A 576 -0.53 -4.74 4.04
CA LEU A 576 -1.27 -5.94 3.67
C LEU A 576 -2.73 -5.59 3.44
N LYS A 577 -3.32 -6.15 2.39
CA LYS A 577 -4.69 -5.85 2.02
C LYS A 577 -5.38 -7.03 1.34
N HIS A 578 -6.58 -7.34 1.81
CA HIS A 578 -7.41 -8.33 1.15
C HIS A 578 -8.26 -7.64 0.08
N LEU A 579 -7.96 -7.91 -1.19
CA LEU A 579 -8.57 -7.24 -2.33
C LEU A 579 -9.98 -7.73 -2.64
N ASP A 580 -10.34 -8.95 -2.23
CA ASP A 580 -11.70 -9.41 -2.40
C ASP A 580 -12.61 -8.65 -1.42
N LEU A 581 -13.66 -8.04 -1.93
CA LEU A 581 -14.63 -7.26 -1.15
C LEU A 581 -15.80 -8.10 -0.67
N TYR A 582 -15.99 -9.31 -1.21
CA TYR A 582 -17.18 -10.13 -0.97
C TYR A 582 -16.91 -11.63 -0.75
N GLY A 583 -15.69 -12.09 -0.99
CA GLY A 583 -15.29 -13.48 -0.85
C GLY A 583 -15.07 -13.92 0.59
N LYS A 584 -14.41 -15.07 0.74
CA LYS A 584 -13.97 -15.59 2.03
C LYS A 584 -12.83 -14.73 2.60
N PRO A 585 -12.65 -14.66 3.93
CA PRO A 585 -11.49 -13.97 4.50
C PRO A 585 -10.17 -14.58 4.01
N CYS A 586 -9.12 -13.77 3.97
CA CYS A 586 -7.76 -14.25 3.88
C CYS A 586 -7.20 -14.49 5.29
N ILE A 587 -6.38 -15.52 5.47
CA ILE A 587 -5.76 -15.82 6.77
C ILE A 587 -4.27 -16.05 6.57
N THR A 588 -3.45 -15.31 7.31
CA THR A 588 -1.99 -15.41 7.28
C THR A 588 -1.45 -15.85 8.64
N ILE A 589 -0.27 -16.45 8.64
CA ILE A 589 0.58 -16.52 9.83
C ILE A 589 1.79 -15.62 9.62
N GLN A 590 2.05 -14.78 10.61
CA GLN A 590 3.23 -13.95 10.71
C GLN A 590 4.08 -14.45 11.86
N CYS A 591 5.40 -14.48 11.66
CA CYS A 591 6.31 -14.71 12.76
C CYS A 591 7.52 -13.78 12.72
N TYR A 592 7.94 -13.34 13.90
CA TYR A 592 8.92 -12.27 14.09
C TYR A 592 10.06 -12.71 15.02
N MET A 593 11.22 -12.10 14.84
CA MET A 593 12.36 -12.25 15.74
C MET A 593 13.31 -11.05 15.62
N TYR A 594 13.84 -10.56 16.74
CA TYR A 594 14.91 -9.57 16.73
C TYR A 594 16.22 -10.18 16.22
N GLY A 595 17.10 -9.34 15.68
CA GLY A 595 18.46 -9.76 15.36
C GLY A 595 19.27 -10.08 16.62
N LYS A 596 20.25 -10.98 16.51
CA LYS A 596 21.14 -11.31 17.63
C LYS A 596 21.94 -10.11 18.15
N ASP A 597 22.13 -9.12 17.29
CA ASP A 597 22.86 -7.88 17.56
C ASP A 597 21.91 -6.74 17.98
N ASP A 598 20.60 -6.97 18.02
CA ASP A 598 19.65 -6.03 18.60
C ASP A 598 19.80 -6.03 20.12
N ARG A 599 19.99 -4.85 20.70
CA ARG A 599 20.15 -4.63 22.15
C ARG A 599 19.02 -3.81 22.76
N VAL A 600 18.10 -3.30 21.93
CA VAL A 600 17.03 -2.39 22.34
C VAL A 600 15.70 -3.12 22.40
N HIS A 601 15.46 -4.08 21.50
CA HIS A 601 14.21 -4.83 21.41
C HIS A 601 12.99 -3.90 21.40
N TYR A 602 12.92 -3.01 20.41
CA TYR A 602 11.83 -2.04 20.32
C TYR A 602 10.48 -2.76 20.07
N GLU A 603 9.56 -2.67 21.04
CA GLU A 603 8.39 -3.56 21.12
C GLU A 603 7.20 -3.15 20.24
N TYR A 604 7.29 -2.02 19.54
CA TYR A 604 6.19 -1.45 18.76
C TYR A 604 6.41 -1.58 17.25
N PHE A 605 5.31 -1.52 16.50
CA PHE A 605 5.33 -1.24 15.07
C PHE A 605 4.98 0.22 14.83
N ASP A 606 5.77 0.92 14.03
CA ASP A 606 5.45 2.28 13.63
C ASP A 606 4.51 2.23 12.44
N TYR A 607 3.41 2.99 12.47
CA TYR A 607 2.42 2.99 11.41
C TYR A 607 1.98 4.39 11.04
N LEU A 608 1.63 4.57 9.77
CA LEU A 608 0.99 5.80 9.31
C LEU A 608 -0.50 5.77 9.64
N SER A 609 -1.00 6.82 10.29
CA SER A 609 -2.42 6.96 10.62
C SER A 609 -3.30 6.97 9.38
N ASN A 610 -4.56 6.53 9.53
CA ASN A 610 -5.52 6.42 8.42
C ASN A 610 -5.83 7.75 7.71
N ASP A 611 -5.59 8.87 8.38
CA ASP A 611 -5.73 10.21 7.82
C ASP A 611 -4.41 10.77 7.26
N GLU A 612 -3.31 10.02 7.34
CA GLU A 612 -1.99 10.30 6.78
C GLU A 612 -1.29 11.53 7.40
N HIS A 613 -1.75 12.01 8.55
CA HIS A 613 -1.18 13.19 9.23
C HIS A 613 -0.15 12.87 10.31
N SER A 614 -0.05 11.61 10.75
CA SER A 614 0.84 11.22 11.85
C SER A 614 1.40 9.82 11.69
N ILE A 615 2.58 9.60 12.26
CA ILE A 615 3.10 8.25 12.49
C ILE A 615 2.84 7.92 13.96
N GLY A 616 2.12 6.83 14.21
CA GLY A 616 1.79 6.33 15.53
C GLY A 616 2.57 5.06 15.88
N HIS A 617 2.47 4.67 17.15
CA HIS A 617 3.07 3.43 17.67
C HIS A 617 1.96 2.40 17.93
N PHE A 618 2.07 1.26 17.27
CA PHE A 618 1.18 0.13 17.46
C PHE A 618 1.78 -0.85 18.45
N ASP A 619 1.08 -1.03 19.56
CA ASP A 619 1.34 -2.11 20.50
C ASP A 619 0.75 -3.42 19.93
N PRO A 620 1.60 -4.43 19.60
CA PRO A 620 1.20 -5.70 19.01
C PRO A 620 0.49 -6.62 20.02
N LYS A 621 -0.61 -6.14 20.60
CA LYS A 621 -1.52 -6.92 21.47
C LYS A 621 -2.34 -7.92 20.67
N SER A 622 -2.63 -9.03 21.33
CA SER A 622 -3.55 -10.06 20.84
C SER A 622 -5.01 -9.60 20.98
N ASP A 623 -5.86 -10.01 20.04
CA ASP A 623 -7.31 -9.94 20.23
C ASP A 623 -7.83 -11.18 20.99
N MET A 624 -7.16 -12.33 20.84
CA MET A 624 -7.43 -13.61 21.52
C MET A 624 -6.28 -14.60 21.25
N ASP A 625 -5.99 -15.50 22.19
CA ASP A 625 -5.12 -16.64 21.90
C ASP A 625 -5.75 -17.57 20.85
N PHE A 626 -4.95 -18.13 19.93
CA PHE A 626 -5.49 -18.95 18.85
C PHE A 626 -6.21 -20.22 19.33
N HIS A 627 -5.76 -20.83 20.43
CA HIS A 627 -6.44 -22.00 21.00
C HIS A 627 -7.82 -21.63 21.55
N GLU A 628 -7.90 -20.52 22.30
CA GLU A 628 -9.17 -19.97 22.79
C GLU A 628 -10.10 -19.59 21.62
N PHE A 629 -9.54 -18.97 20.57
CA PHE A 629 -10.27 -18.62 19.37
C PHE A 629 -10.86 -19.85 18.68
N LYS A 630 -10.10 -20.94 18.56
CA LYS A 630 -10.58 -22.20 17.99
C LYS A 630 -11.76 -22.75 18.79
N GLN A 631 -11.67 -22.75 20.13
CA GLN A 631 -12.77 -23.18 21.02
C GLN A 631 -14.00 -22.27 20.86
N ARG A 632 -13.81 -20.95 20.77
CA ARG A 632 -14.90 -20.00 20.51
C ARG A 632 -15.60 -20.29 19.19
N MET A 633 -14.85 -20.51 18.10
CA MET A 633 -15.43 -20.84 16.79
C MET A 633 -16.23 -22.16 16.84
N GLN A 634 -15.77 -23.17 17.59
CA GLN A 634 -16.55 -24.39 17.81
C GLN A 634 -17.89 -24.12 18.52
N GLN A 635 -17.88 -23.24 19.54
CA GLN A 635 -19.11 -22.83 20.23
C GLN A 635 -20.06 -22.07 19.30
N GLU A 636 -19.56 -21.11 18.50
CA GLU A 636 -20.41 -20.38 17.56
C GLU A 636 -21.03 -21.30 16.52
N LYS A 637 -20.25 -22.26 16.02
CA LYS A 637 -20.75 -23.30 15.12
C LYS A 637 -21.93 -24.05 15.72
N GLN A 638 -21.85 -24.44 17.00
CA GLN A 638 -22.90 -25.23 17.66
C GLN A 638 -24.14 -24.40 18.04
N TYR A 639 -23.96 -23.19 18.56
CA TYR A 639 -25.04 -22.47 19.24
C TYR A 639 -25.54 -21.22 18.50
N ILE A 640 -24.75 -20.67 17.57
CA ILE A 640 -25.08 -19.44 16.85
C ILE A 640 -25.45 -19.71 15.39
N PHE A 641 -24.88 -20.76 14.77
CA PHE A 641 -25.10 -21.05 13.35
C PHE A 641 -26.03 -22.24 13.06
N LEU A 642 -26.40 -23.02 14.07
CA LEU A 642 -27.37 -24.13 13.95
C LEU A 642 -28.75 -23.79 14.54
N ASN A 643 -28.86 -22.67 15.27
CA ASN A 643 -30.10 -22.08 15.75
C ASN A 643 -30.36 -20.77 15.02
#